data_AF-G7YT61-F1
#
_entry.id   AF-G7YT61-F1
#
_cell.length_a   1.000
_cell.length_b   1.000
_cell.length_c   1.000
_cell.angle_alpha   90.00
_cell.angle_beta   90.00
_cell.angle_gamma   90.00
#
_symmetry.space_group_name_H-M   'P 1'
#
loop_
_entity.id
_entity.type
_entity.pdbx_description
1 polymer ?
#
loop_
_entity_poly.entity_id
_entity_poly.type
_entity_poly.pdbx_seq_one_letter_code
_entity_poly.pdbx_strand_id
1 'polypeptide(L)'
;MLEANCDSSATIQTTDPDLRTEFSVDQIIADETASYDWLPHFVQETLSELPNPESRYKLQSLLNDTFKTVQLHQSNYLSAQAEASELKERLKRLEIELGDVRSAAALMVDGQDDALSNLKRRYEEELASLQSISQHQLADLEAAAEKMLQRERARWAEERSALLSRFEALRGTTSPVSRRFSTPIAPPVNRSNFPVQHPLTSDNALARIPSGTSSPVEAEVNVSSPRSRLVDSSNYYGEVNSNSITENEELDLVRMGATYIKRYEDEIARLRRMLEDSVLQNYNKTPDEGDPPLSDSVQDNTTENDATPNSDSNVVLRASQTESPSFVMDEPQATLGELPNSPITEASWLRLQRRLKGTDQRPSTGCVMCSNYEHQLQILQSNQQLKDKNLRELTNELAKKSGQLAVALQNQSDLETELKSRTVTHAKRIELLESSIARFSGRLEDLMSNYRAHRLNTETDLRLLTIERETLQANMETLQSHYDALIGRRSKSATELSEQPIHLPSDKTELELLALKLYEENLSLRTAREHLDERLQSESQFNQQQLNAERAERENAENTLQRELDDTKARLASLADIVAKHDKEASARLKAEEDVESVRKQMEEIQIKLNQAESEAAELRTEVSTFQQRMICLQSDLDNAESVQADFVRLSQTLQVQLERFRQQEHELRWVDPDDVATCFACTTPFHSGSRKINCPHCGKVHCQNCMKNTVSSGPSGRLARVCDVCHTLLNKHVAPYFSTGLPDPNSNTHPGHDSSRLSRANSSNTQPQSPSSVTPRNKS
;
A
#
# COMPACT_ATOMS: atom_id res chain seq x y z
N MET A 1 -49.93 47.40 -33.71
CA MET A 1 -50.26 46.18 -34.49
C MET A 1 -48.94 45.46 -34.72
N LEU A 2 -48.72 44.21 -34.29
CA LEU A 2 -49.58 43.32 -33.51
C LEU A 2 -48.78 42.75 -32.32
N GLU A 3 -49.43 42.67 -31.16
CA GLU A 3 -49.10 41.65 -30.16
C GLU A 3 -49.73 40.33 -30.64
N ALA A 4 -49.03 39.20 -30.50
CA ALA A 4 -49.57 37.89 -30.83
C ALA A 4 -48.98 36.79 -29.92
N ASN A 5 -49.72 36.52 -28.84
CA ASN A 5 -49.75 35.33 -28.00
C ASN A 5 -48.79 34.16 -28.33
N CYS A 6 -47.91 33.87 -27.36
CA CYS A 6 -47.43 32.51 -27.12
C CYS A 6 -48.51 31.73 -26.36
N ASP A 7 -49.41 31.08 -27.09
CA ASP A 7 -50.33 30.07 -26.56
C ASP A 7 -50.45 28.92 -27.56
N SER A 8 -49.84 27.79 -27.26
CA SER A 8 -49.94 26.54 -28.04
C SER A 8 -49.60 25.33 -27.17
N SER A 9 -50.53 24.96 -26.30
CA SER A 9 -50.60 23.60 -25.77
C SER A 9 -50.72 22.61 -26.94
N ALA A 10 -49.61 21.98 -27.31
CA ALA A 10 -49.60 20.88 -28.27
C ALA A 10 -50.16 19.62 -27.61
N THR A 11 -51.49 19.48 -27.66
CA THR A 11 -52.19 18.25 -27.27
C THR A 11 -51.78 17.12 -28.19
N ILE A 12 -50.87 16.26 -27.75
CA ILE A 12 -50.53 15.02 -28.48
C ILE A 12 -51.69 14.05 -28.29
N GLN A 13 -52.59 14.00 -29.27
CA GLN A 13 -53.56 12.92 -29.41
C GLN A 13 -52.83 11.67 -29.93
N THR A 14 -52.37 10.82 -29.02
CA THR A 14 -51.94 9.45 -29.36
C THR A 14 -53.18 8.63 -29.74
N THR A 15 -53.36 8.37 -31.03
CA THR A 15 -54.40 7.46 -31.53
C THR A 15 -53.93 6.01 -31.44
N ASP A 16 -53.99 5.43 -30.24
CA ASP A 16 -53.82 3.98 -30.05
C ASP A 16 -54.73 3.49 -28.90
N PRO A 17 -55.76 2.66 -29.16
CA PRO A 17 -56.79 2.33 -28.16
C PRO A 17 -56.40 1.21 -27.18
N ASP A 18 -55.30 0.48 -27.43
CA ASP A 18 -54.97 -0.75 -26.70
C ASP A 18 -54.03 -0.57 -25.48
N LEU A 19 -53.70 0.68 -25.10
CA LEU A 19 -52.87 0.98 -23.92
C LEU A 19 -53.67 1.52 -22.71
N ARG A 20 -54.94 1.13 -22.58
CA ARG A 20 -55.80 1.49 -21.43
C ARG A 20 -55.86 0.42 -20.33
N THR A 21 -54.68 0.08 -19.79
CA THR A 21 -54.56 -0.49 -18.44
C THR A 21 -53.45 0.23 -17.67
N GLU A 22 -53.71 1.49 -17.32
CA GLU A 22 -53.00 2.18 -16.24
C GLU A 22 -53.30 1.45 -14.92
N PHE A 23 -52.50 0.44 -14.58
CA PHE A 23 -52.37 0.02 -13.18
C PHE A 23 -51.57 1.10 -12.46
N SER A 24 -52.29 2.07 -11.89
CA SER A 24 -51.69 3.13 -11.09
C SER A 24 -50.90 2.53 -9.93
N VAL A 25 -49.60 2.85 -9.87
CA VAL A 25 -48.69 2.40 -8.80
C VAL A 25 -49.17 2.90 -7.43
N ASP A 26 -49.83 4.05 -7.38
CA ASP A 26 -50.43 4.62 -6.16
C ASP A 26 -51.59 3.76 -5.61
N GLN A 27 -52.21 2.92 -6.44
CA GLN A 27 -53.32 2.04 -6.01
C GLN A 27 -52.83 0.82 -5.21
N ILE A 28 -51.55 0.46 -5.31
CA ILE A 28 -50.95 -0.71 -4.63
C ILE A 28 -50.55 -0.37 -3.19
N ILE A 29 -50.24 0.90 -2.90
CA ILE A 29 -49.82 1.36 -1.57
C ILE A 29 -51.05 1.69 -0.67
N ALA A 30 -52.24 1.80 -1.25
CA ALA A 30 -53.44 2.28 -0.55
C ALA A 30 -54.24 1.23 0.23
N ASP A 31 -53.95 -0.08 0.08
CA ASP A 31 -54.85 -1.17 0.53
C ASP A 31 -54.22 -2.10 1.60
N GLU A 32 -53.61 -1.52 2.65
CA GLU A 32 -53.03 -2.25 3.80
C GLU A 32 -54.04 -3.04 4.68
N THR A 33 -55.31 -3.19 4.27
CA THR A 33 -56.36 -3.84 5.11
C THR A 33 -57.15 -4.97 4.42
N ALA A 34 -56.84 -5.31 3.16
CA ALA A 34 -57.54 -6.37 2.44
C ALA A 34 -56.84 -7.74 2.61
N SER A 35 -57.36 -8.57 3.53
CA SER A 35 -56.92 -9.96 3.73
C SER A 35 -57.40 -10.89 2.60
N TYR A 36 -56.81 -10.74 1.41
CA TYR A 36 -56.92 -11.74 0.34
C TYR A 36 -55.85 -12.82 0.48
N ASP A 37 -56.23 -14.08 0.28
CA ASP A 37 -55.28 -15.15 0.00
C ASP A 37 -54.68 -14.93 -1.39
N TRP A 38 -53.36 -14.78 -1.50
CA TRP A 38 -52.67 -14.50 -2.77
C TRP A 38 -52.39 -15.77 -3.57
N LEU A 39 -52.83 -16.93 -3.07
CA LEU A 39 -52.61 -18.22 -3.66
C LEU A 39 -53.70 -18.54 -4.70
N PRO A 40 -53.34 -18.96 -5.93
CA PRO A 40 -54.31 -19.42 -6.91
C PRO A 40 -55.21 -20.54 -6.35
N HIS A 41 -56.49 -20.56 -6.72
CA HIS A 41 -57.49 -21.46 -6.13
C HIS A 41 -57.07 -22.94 -6.07
N PHE A 42 -56.42 -23.46 -7.12
CA PHE A 42 -55.95 -24.85 -7.16
C PHE A 42 -54.85 -25.16 -6.10
N VAL A 43 -54.06 -24.15 -5.73
CA VAL A 43 -53.04 -24.25 -4.67
C VAL A 43 -53.71 -24.27 -3.30
N GLN A 44 -54.73 -23.43 -3.12
CA GLN A 44 -55.49 -23.39 -1.87
C GLN A 44 -56.33 -24.66 -1.65
N GLU A 45 -56.82 -25.26 -2.74
CA GLU A 45 -57.54 -26.53 -2.79
C GLU A 45 -56.62 -27.72 -2.45
N THR A 46 -55.43 -27.81 -3.07
CA THR A 46 -54.43 -28.85 -2.74
C THR A 46 -53.85 -28.71 -1.33
N LEU A 47 -53.64 -27.49 -0.83
CA LEU A 47 -53.32 -27.26 0.59
C LEU A 47 -54.44 -27.72 1.52
N SER A 48 -55.68 -27.84 1.05
CA SER A 48 -56.82 -28.24 1.88
C SER A 48 -56.94 -29.74 2.14
N GLU A 49 -56.30 -30.56 1.31
CA GLU A 49 -56.26 -32.02 1.45
C GLU A 49 -55.22 -32.50 2.49
N LEU A 50 -54.37 -31.61 2.99
CA LEU A 50 -53.33 -31.93 3.98
C LEU A 50 -53.94 -32.24 5.37
N PRO A 51 -53.69 -33.44 5.95
CA PRO A 51 -54.35 -33.88 7.18
C PRO A 51 -53.82 -33.24 8.48
N ASN A 52 -52.66 -32.56 8.43
CA ASN A 52 -52.08 -31.88 9.59
C ASN A 52 -52.21 -30.34 9.44
N PRO A 53 -52.98 -29.67 10.32
CA PRO A 53 -53.26 -28.23 10.20
C PRO A 53 -52.03 -27.35 10.42
N GLU A 54 -51.05 -27.77 11.23
CA GLU A 54 -49.88 -26.94 11.53
C GLU A 54 -48.91 -26.87 10.35
N SER A 55 -48.69 -28.00 9.66
CA SER A 55 -47.93 -28.02 8.40
C SER A 55 -48.66 -27.30 7.27
N ARG A 56 -50.00 -27.39 7.21
CA ARG A 56 -50.81 -26.64 6.24
C ARG A 56 -50.62 -25.14 6.41
N TYR A 57 -50.70 -24.62 7.64
CA TYR A 57 -50.53 -23.19 7.90
C TYR A 57 -49.10 -22.71 7.57
N LYS A 58 -48.06 -23.47 7.96
CA LYS A 58 -46.66 -23.14 7.64
C LYS A 58 -46.39 -23.13 6.13
N LEU A 59 -46.88 -24.13 5.40
CA LEU A 59 -46.75 -24.17 3.93
C LEU A 59 -47.58 -23.06 3.26
N GLN A 60 -48.80 -22.79 3.72
CA GLN A 60 -49.62 -21.69 3.21
C GLN A 60 -48.94 -20.33 3.42
N SER A 61 -48.33 -20.08 4.58
CA SER A 61 -47.56 -18.85 4.83
C SER A 61 -46.37 -18.74 3.86
N LEU A 62 -45.49 -19.74 3.83
CA LEU A 62 -44.31 -19.75 2.96
C LEU A 62 -44.68 -19.55 1.48
N LEU A 63 -45.75 -20.21 1.02
CA LEU A 63 -46.18 -20.11 -0.37
C LEU A 63 -46.82 -18.76 -0.69
N ASN A 64 -47.56 -18.17 0.26
CA ASN A 64 -48.14 -16.83 0.14
C ASN A 64 -47.03 -15.75 0.16
N ASP A 65 -45.99 -15.93 0.97
CA ASP A 65 -44.85 -15.02 1.07
C ASP A 65 -43.95 -15.11 -0.18
N THR A 66 -43.69 -16.32 -0.70
CA THR A 66 -42.99 -16.49 -2.00
C THR A 66 -43.79 -15.97 -3.20
N PHE A 67 -45.12 -16.10 -3.21
CA PHE A 67 -45.94 -15.51 -4.26
C PHE A 67 -45.88 -13.98 -4.24
N LYS A 68 -45.93 -13.37 -3.05
CA LYS A 68 -45.74 -11.92 -2.87
C LYS A 68 -44.36 -11.44 -3.34
N THR A 69 -43.27 -12.15 -3.02
CA THR A 69 -41.93 -11.75 -3.48
C THR A 69 -41.80 -11.88 -5.00
N VAL A 70 -42.33 -12.95 -5.61
CA VAL A 70 -42.37 -13.10 -7.08
C VAL A 70 -43.17 -11.98 -7.75
N GLN A 71 -44.33 -11.63 -7.20
CA GLN A 71 -45.17 -10.54 -7.74
C GLN A 71 -44.49 -9.16 -7.58
N LEU A 72 -43.80 -8.92 -6.46
CA LEU A 72 -43.00 -7.72 -6.24
C LEU A 72 -41.81 -7.65 -7.22
N HIS A 73 -41.09 -8.75 -7.45
CA HIS A 73 -40.03 -8.82 -8.44
C HIS A 73 -40.56 -8.60 -9.86
N GLN A 74 -41.74 -9.12 -10.20
CA GLN A 74 -42.38 -8.88 -11.49
C GLN A 74 -42.75 -7.40 -11.68
N SER A 75 -43.30 -6.75 -10.65
CA SER A 75 -43.58 -5.30 -10.67
C SER A 75 -42.30 -4.48 -10.88
N ASN A 76 -41.26 -4.76 -10.08
CA ASN A 76 -39.96 -4.09 -10.18
C ASN A 76 -39.29 -4.30 -11.54
N TYR A 77 -39.40 -5.49 -12.13
CA TYR A 77 -38.91 -5.78 -13.48
C TYR A 77 -39.64 -4.94 -14.54
N LEU A 78 -40.97 -4.80 -14.44
CA LEU A 78 -41.76 -3.97 -15.36
C LEU A 78 -41.42 -2.47 -15.22
N SER A 79 -41.22 -1.97 -13.99
CA SER A 79 -40.73 -0.59 -13.76
C SER A 79 -39.37 -0.36 -14.41
N ALA A 80 -38.40 -1.24 -14.12
CA ALA A 80 -37.06 -1.16 -14.69
C ALA A 80 -37.07 -1.29 -16.24
N GLN A 81 -38.00 -2.07 -16.80
CA GLN A 81 -38.19 -2.18 -18.24
C GLN A 81 -38.77 -0.90 -18.86
N ALA A 82 -39.69 -0.22 -18.17
CA ALA A 82 -40.23 1.08 -18.58
C ALA A 82 -39.17 2.19 -18.48
N GLU A 83 -38.44 2.27 -17.36
CA GLU A 83 -37.31 3.20 -17.19
C GLU A 83 -36.25 3.00 -18.28
N ALA A 84 -35.91 1.74 -18.59
CA ALA A 84 -34.97 1.41 -19.66
C ALA A 84 -35.49 1.73 -21.07
N SER A 85 -36.81 1.79 -21.29
CA SER A 85 -37.38 2.22 -22.58
C SER A 85 -37.39 3.75 -22.70
N GLU A 86 -37.74 4.47 -21.64
CA GLU A 86 -37.68 5.93 -21.56
C GLU A 86 -36.24 6.44 -21.77
N LEU A 87 -35.26 5.83 -21.09
CA LEU A 87 -33.83 6.15 -21.25
C LEU A 87 -33.36 5.94 -22.69
N LYS A 88 -33.82 4.88 -23.39
CA LYS A 88 -33.50 4.65 -24.81
C LYS A 88 -34.12 5.72 -25.72
N GLU A 89 -35.35 6.15 -25.44
CA GLU A 89 -35.99 7.22 -26.21
C GLU A 89 -35.33 8.57 -25.96
N ARG A 90 -34.92 8.85 -24.72
CA ARG A 90 -34.14 10.03 -24.34
C ARG A 90 -32.76 10.06 -24.99
N LEU A 91 -32.07 8.91 -25.08
CA LEU A 91 -30.82 8.79 -25.83
C LEU A 91 -31.02 9.10 -27.32
N LYS A 92 -32.05 8.55 -27.97
CA LYS A 92 -32.37 8.87 -29.37
C LYS A 92 -32.66 10.36 -29.60
N ARG A 93 -33.38 11.02 -28.68
CA ARG A 93 -33.58 12.48 -28.73
C ARG A 93 -32.25 13.24 -28.67
N LEU A 94 -31.39 12.90 -27.70
CA LEU A 94 -30.07 13.52 -27.55
C LEU A 94 -29.14 13.25 -28.75
N GLU A 95 -29.24 12.07 -29.39
CA GLU A 95 -28.49 11.76 -30.62
C GLU A 95 -28.90 12.66 -31.80
N ILE A 96 -30.20 12.96 -31.93
CA ILE A 96 -30.72 13.89 -32.95
C ILE A 96 -30.27 15.33 -32.62
N GLU A 97 -30.47 15.79 -31.38
CA GLU A 97 -30.03 17.13 -30.93
C GLU A 97 -28.52 17.34 -31.14
N LEU A 98 -27.68 16.33 -30.88
CA LEU A 98 -26.24 16.37 -31.17
C LEU A 98 -25.95 16.39 -32.67
N GLY A 99 -26.79 15.75 -33.50
CA GLY A 99 -26.72 15.84 -34.96
C GLY A 99 -27.02 17.25 -35.49
N ASP A 100 -28.06 17.88 -34.96
CA ASP A 100 -28.47 19.23 -35.30
C ASP A 100 -27.42 20.26 -34.87
N VAL A 101 -26.90 20.16 -33.63
CA VAL A 101 -25.82 21.04 -33.13
C VAL A 101 -24.54 20.88 -33.95
N ARG A 102 -24.15 19.65 -34.35
CA ARG A 102 -23.00 19.43 -35.25
C ARG A 102 -23.21 20.06 -36.63
N SER A 103 -24.42 19.98 -37.17
CA SER A 103 -24.77 20.56 -38.47
C SER A 103 -24.75 22.09 -38.43
N ALA A 104 -25.29 22.69 -37.35
CA ALA A 104 -25.22 24.13 -37.11
C ALA A 104 -23.77 24.61 -36.94
N ALA A 105 -22.94 23.88 -36.18
CA ALA A 105 -21.53 24.21 -36.01
C ALA A 105 -20.74 24.17 -37.33
N ALA A 106 -21.01 23.18 -38.20
CA ALA A 106 -20.39 23.11 -39.53
C ALA A 106 -20.74 24.35 -40.38
N LEU A 107 -22.03 24.72 -40.45
CA LEU A 107 -22.48 25.90 -41.18
C LEU A 107 -21.91 27.22 -40.63
N MET A 108 -21.66 27.29 -39.32
CA MET A 108 -20.98 28.44 -38.70
C MET A 108 -19.50 28.53 -39.09
N VAL A 109 -18.78 27.40 -39.15
CA VAL A 109 -17.38 27.35 -39.60
C VAL A 109 -17.28 27.74 -41.07
N ASP A 110 -18.11 27.14 -41.93
CA ASP A 110 -18.15 27.48 -43.36
C ASP A 110 -18.42 28.99 -43.57
N GLY A 111 -19.38 29.55 -42.81
CA GLY A 111 -19.69 30.99 -42.84
C GLY A 111 -18.57 31.90 -42.32
N GLN A 112 -17.76 31.44 -41.35
CA GLN A 112 -16.58 32.15 -40.87
C GLN A 112 -15.45 32.12 -41.91
N ASP A 113 -15.21 30.98 -42.57
CA ASP A 113 -14.20 30.85 -43.63
C ASP A 113 -14.55 31.69 -44.88
N ASP A 114 -15.84 31.77 -45.25
CA ASP A 114 -16.33 32.67 -46.30
C ASP A 114 -16.15 34.16 -45.92
N ALA A 115 -16.40 34.51 -44.65
CA ALA A 115 -16.20 35.87 -44.16
C ALA A 115 -14.72 36.27 -44.16
N LEU A 116 -13.83 35.39 -43.67
CA LEU A 116 -12.37 35.57 -43.70
C LEU A 116 -11.84 35.68 -45.13
N SER A 117 -12.32 34.82 -46.05
CA SER A 117 -11.94 34.85 -47.46
C SER A 117 -12.34 36.16 -48.14
N ASN A 118 -13.55 36.68 -47.84
CA ASN A 118 -14.00 37.98 -48.33
C ASN A 118 -13.22 39.15 -47.72
N LEU A 119 -12.88 39.09 -46.43
CA LEU A 119 -12.07 40.12 -45.76
C LEU A 119 -10.66 40.17 -46.37
N LYS A 120 -10.03 39.01 -46.56
CA LYS A 120 -8.72 38.88 -47.21
C LYS A 120 -8.73 39.46 -48.62
N ARG A 121 -9.74 39.12 -49.44
CA ARG A 121 -9.88 39.67 -50.80
C ARG A 121 -9.99 41.20 -50.79
N ARG A 122 -10.75 41.79 -49.85
CA ARG A 122 -10.85 43.26 -49.72
C ARG A 122 -9.49 43.89 -49.39
N TYR A 123 -8.72 43.32 -48.46
CA TYR A 123 -7.38 43.83 -48.18
C TYR A 123 -6.42 43.68 -49.36
N GLU A 124 -6.51 42.59 -50.14
CA GLU A 124 -5.72 42.43 -51.38
C GLU A 124 -6.11 43.49 -52.44
N GLU A 125 -7.40 43.79 -52.60
CA GLU A 125 -7.91 44.84 -53.48
C GLU A 125 -7.49 46.26 -53.02
N GLU A 126 -7.54 46.55 -51.72
CA GLU A 126 -7.07 47.81 -51.14
C GLU A 126 -5.55 47.99 -51.28
N LEU A 127 -4.76 46.94 -51.04
CA LEU A 127 -3.31 46.97 -51.24
C LEU A 127 -2.96 47.22 -52.72
N ALA A 128 -3.64 46.54 -53.65
CA ALA A 128 -3.45 46.77 -55.08
C ALA A 128 -3.82 48.21 -55.50
N SER A 129 -4.90 48.76 -54.93
CA SER A 129 -5.32 50.15 -55.14
C SER A 129 -4.27 51.14 -54.64
N LEU A 130 -3.78 50.97 -53.41
CA LEU A 130 -2.74 51.82 -52.83
C LEU A 130 -1.41 51.74 -53.60
N GLN A 131 -1.01 50.56 -54.06
CA GLN A 131 0.15 50.38 -54.93
C GLN A 131 -0.02 51.13 -56.27
N SER A 132 -1.19 51.04 -56.89
CA SER A 132 -1.52 51.76 -58.13
C SER A 132 -1.46 53.28 -57.94
N ILE A 133 -2.05 53.81 -56.86
CA ILE A 133 -2.00 55.23 -56.50
C ILE A 133 -0.55 55.69 -56.29
N SER A 134 0.26 54.92 -55.56
CA SER A 134 1.67 55.21 -55.31
C SER A 134 2.48 55.24 -56.60
N GLN A 135 2.30 54.26 -57.49
CA GLN A 135 2.96 54.22 -58.81
C GLN A 135 2.56 55.43 -59.67
N HIS A 136 1.29 55.83 -59.64
CA HIS A 136 0.82 57.00 -60.40
C HIS A 136 1.44 58.31 -59.86
N GLN A 137 1.49 58.47 -58.53
CA GLN A 137 2.14 59.63 -57.89
C GLN A 137 3.64 59.71 -58.21
N LEU A 138 4.35 58.57 -58.21
CA LEU A 138 5.76 58.52 -58.61
C LEU A 138 5.94 58.95 -60.08
N ALA A 139 5.12 58.41 -60.99
CA ALA A 139 5.17 58.79 -62.41
C ALA A 139 4.86 60.28 -62.64
N ASP A 140 3.91 60.87 -61.91
CA ASP A 140 3.61 62.31 -61.97
C ASP A 140 4.76 63.16 -61.44
N LEU A 141 5.44 62.74 -60.36
CA LEU A 141 6.62 63.41 -59.81
C LEU A 141 7.81 63.34 -60.79
N GLU A 142 8.06 62.19 -61.42
CA GLU A 142 9.07 62.04 -62.47
C GLU A 142 8.78 62.96 -63.66
N ALA A 143 7.54 62.95 -64.18
CA ALA A 143 7.13 63.81 -65.27
C ALA A 143 7.20 65.32 -64.91
N ALA A 144 6.95 65.69 -63.66
CA ALA A 144 7.14 67.05 -63.17
C ALA A 144 8.62 67.45 -63.09
N ALA A 145 9.48 66.55 -62.59
CA ALA A 145 10.92 66.75 -62.54
C ALA A 145 11.52 66.89 -63.94
N GLU A 146 11.12 66.06 -64.89
CA GLU A 146 11.53 66.18 -66.30
C GLU A 146 11.14 67.53 -66.91
N LYS A 147 9.88 67.98 -66.69
CA LYS A 147 9.42 69.30 -67.17
C LYS A 147 10.23 70.45 -66.56
N MET A 148 10.61 70.36 -65.29
CA MET A 148 11.49 71.35 -64.64
C MET A 148 12.90 71.34 -65.25
N LEU A 149 13.46 70.15 -65.48
CA LEU A 149 14.80 69.99 -66.07
C LEU A 149 14.82 70.47 -67.55
N GLN A 150 13.73 70.28 -68.29
CA GLN A 150 13.55 70.85 -69.63
C GLN A 150 13.47 72.39 -69.62
N ARG A 151 12.74 72.99 -68.67
CA ARG A 151 12.68 74.45 -68.49
C ARG A 151 14.05 75.04 -68.16
N GLU A 152 14.78 74.44 -67.24
CA GLU A 152 16.16 74.85 -66.94
C GLU A 152 17.06 74.72 -68.17
N ARG A 153 17.03 73.60 -68.90
CA ARG A 153 17.79 73.45 -70.16
C ARG A 153 17.45 74.53 -71.19
N ALA A 154 16.17 74.89 -71.34
CA ALA A 154 15.74 75.96 -72.25
C ALA A 154 16.28 77.33 -71.79
N ARG A 155 16.15 77.65 -70.49
CA ARG A 155 16.69 78.87 -69.89
C ARG A 155 18.21 78.98 -70.08
N TRP A 156 18.97 77.92 -69.81
CA TRP A 156 20.42 77.91 -70.04
C TRP A 156 20.78 78.05 -71.54
N ALA A 157 19.94 77.58 -72.45
CA ALA A 157 20.11 77.81 -73.89
C ALA A 157 19.81 79.26 -74.30
N GLU A 158 18.81 79.90 -73.70
CA GLU A 158 18.49 81.33 -73.86
C GLU A 158 19.58 82.23 -73.27
N GLU A 159 20.05 81.96 -72.05
CA GLU A 159 21.16 82.70 -71.43
C GLU A 159 22.45 82.54 -72.25
N ARG A 160 22.72 81.33 -72.78
CA ARG A 160 23.85 81.09 -73.70
C ARG A 160 23.70 81.84 -75.01
N SER A 161 22.52 81.88 -75.63
CA SER A 161 22.31 82.61 -76.89
C SER A 161 22.38 84.13 -76.69
N ALA A 162 21.86 84.65 -75.58
CA ALA A 162 21.99 86.04 -75.17
C ALA A 162 23.45 86.44 -74.91
N LEU A 163 24.24 85.57 -74.27
CA LEU A 163 25.69 85.77 -74.09
C LEU A 163 26.44 85.76 -75.43
N LEU A 164 26.15 84.81 -76.32
CA LEU A 164 26.74 84.77 -77.66
C LEU A 164 26.41 86.04 -78.46
N SER A 165 25.16 86.50 -78.44
CA SER A 165 24.73 87.75 -79.08
C SER A 165 25.43 88.98 -78.49
N ARG A 166 25.65 89.02 -77.16
CA ARG A 166 26.47 90.08 -76.52
C ARG A 166 27.94 90.03 -76.96
N PHE A 167 28.53 88.85 -77.12
CA PHE A 167 29.88 88.71 -77.66
C PHE A 167 29.97 89.11 -79.15
N GLU A 168 28.94 88.84 -79.95
CA GLU A 168 28.85 89.30 -81.34
C GLU A 168 28.68 90.82 -81.42
N ALA A 169 27.85 91.43 -80.57
CA ALA A 169 27.73 92.88 -80.46
C ALA A 169 29.06 93.55 -80.07
N LEU A 170 29.82 92.95 -79.14
CA LEU A 170 31.16 93.41 -78.75
C LEU A 170 32.21 93.23 -79.86
N ARG A 171 32.06 92.25 -80.76
CA ARG A 171 32.89 92.17 -81.98
C ARG A 171 32.46 93.21 -83.01
N GLY A 172 31.16 93.45 -83.16
CA GLY A 172 30.59 94.44 -84.07
C GLY A 172 30.97 95.90 -83.74
N THR A 173 31.24 96.20 -82.47
CA THR A 173 31.75 97.53 -82.04
C THR A 173 33.26 97.70 -82.18
N THR A 174 33.99 96.68 -82.67
CA THR A 174 35.42 96.79 -82.97
C THR A 174 35.68 96.81 -84.49
N SER A 175 35.86 98.01 -85.04
CA SER A 175 36.37 98.26 -86.40
C SER A 175 37.50 99.30 -86.31
N PRO A 176 38.51 99.27 -87.21
CA PRO A 176 39.88 99.13 -86.72
C PRO A 176 40.69 100.43 -86.69
N VAL A 177 41.70 100.47 -85.81
CA VAL A 177 42.86 101.36 -85.95
C VAL A 177 44.14 100.53 -85.93
N SER A 178 44.96 100.68 -86.98
CA SER A 178 46.02 99.74 -87.33
C SER A 178 47.43 100.30 -87.09
N ARG A 179 48.29 99.49 -86.45
CA ARG A 179 49.76 99.52 -86.57
C ARG A 179 50.23 98.06 -86.63
N ARG A 180 50.71 97.57 -87.77
CA ARG A 180 52.13 97.58 -88.23
C ARG A 180 53.11 96.88 -87.28
N PHE A 181 53.50 95.64 -87.64
CA PHE A 181 54.87 95.12 -87.88
C PHE A 181 55.00 93.61 -87.57
N SER A 182 55.68 92.91 -88.48
CA SER A 182 56.07 91.49 -88.44
C SER A 182 57.46 91.35 -87.75
N THR A 183 58.03 90.22 -87.29
CA THR A 183 57.76 88.75 -87.20
C THR A 183 58.98 88.12 -86.46
N PRO A 184 59.13 86.79 -86.23
CA PRO A 184 58.22 85.63 -86.12
C PRO A 184 58.50 84.81 -84.81
N ILE A 185 58.44 83.46 -84.85
CA ILE A 185 58.78 82.44 -83.81
C ILE A 185 57.63 82.16 -82.81
N ALA A 186 57.27 80.95 -82.35
CA ALA A 186 57.26 79.52 -82.73
C ALA A 186 56.72 78.77 -81.46
N PRO A 187 56.23 77.51 -81.51
CA PRO A 187 55.46 76.87 -80.41
C PRO A 187 56.38 76.14 -79.40
N PRO A 188 55.93 75.68 -78.18
CA PRO A 188 55.20 74.39 -78.06
C PRO A 188 54.36 74.07 -76.76
N VAL A 189 53.50 73.03 -76.85
CA VAL A 189 53.34 71.83 -75.94
C VAL A 189 52.89 71.89 -74.44
N ASN A 190 51.78 71.15 -74.17
CA ASN A 190 51.37 70.27 -73.03
C ASN A 190 51.16 70.69 -71.54
N ARG A 191 50.08 70.06 -71.01
CA ARG A 191 49.88 69.34 -69.71
C ARG A 191 49.62 70.08 -68.37
N SER A 192 48.36 69.94 -67.93
CA SER A 192 47.90 69.40 -66.62
C SER A 192 48.60 69.80 -65.31
N ASN A 193 47.84 70.38 -64.34
CA ASN A 193 47.38 69.65 -63.13
C ASN A 193 46.65 70.52 -62.05
N PHE A 194 45.59 69.94 -61.47
CA PHE A 194 45.20 70.02 -60.04
C PHE A 194 44.57 71.32 -59.45
N PRO A 195 43.90 71.26 -58.25
CA PRO A 195 42.45 71.54 -58.19
C PRO A 195 42.07 72.63 -57.17
N VAL A 196 40.75 72.88 -57.02
CA VAL A 196 40.19 73.54 -55.82
C VAL A 196 38.95 72.77 -55.34
N GLN A 197 38.91 72.51 -54.03
CA GLN A 197 37.80 71.86 -53.31
C GLN A 197 37.06 72.87 -52.42
N HIS A 198 35.93 72.43 -51.84
CA HIS A 198 35.26 72.94 -50.63
C HIS A 198 34.45 74.25 -50.72
N PRO A 199 33.48 74.48 -49.78
CA PRO A 199 32.70 73.51 -49.01
C PRO A 199 31.17 73.79 -49.00
N LEU A 200 30.41 72.85 -48.46
CA LEU A 200 29.00 73.02 -48.07
C LEU A 200 28.90 73.72 -46.71
N THR A 201 28.12 74.79 -46.62
CA THR A 201 27.52 75.31 -45.37
C THR A 201 26.18 75.96 -45.70
N SER A 202 25.11 75.54 -45.03
CA SER A 202 23.78 76.16 -45.13
C SER A 202 23.01 75.90 -43.84
N ASP A 203 23.24 76.72 -42.83
CA ASP A 203 22.33 76.81 -41.69
C ASP A 203 20.95 77.26 -42.16
N ASN A 204 19.89 76.73 -41.55
CA ASN A 204 18.67 77.52 -41.38
C ASN A 204 17.91 77.06 -40.13
N ALA A 205 17.77 77.97 -39.18
CA ALA A 205 17.09 77.73 -37.91
C ALA A 205 15.63 78.21 -37.97
N LEU A 206 14.70 77.48 -37.34
CA LEU A 206 13.39 78.01 -36.99
C LEU A 206 13.00 77.67 -35.54
N ALA A 207 13.09 78.71 -34.71
CA ALA A 207 12.20 79.07 -33.60
C ALA A 207 11.48 77.98 -32.79
N ARG A 208 11.79 77.92 -31.48
CA ARG A 208 10.77 77.76 -30.44
C ARG A 208 11.08 78.66 -29.24
N ILE A 209 10.10 79.48 -28.85
CA ILE A 209 10.11 80.40 -27.69
C ILE A 209 9.46 79.69 -26.47
N PRO A 210 9.79 80.05 -25.21
CA PRO A 210 9.79 79.08 -24.11
C PRO A 210 8.73 79.33 -23.01
N SER A 211 8.56 78.28 -22.18
CA SER A 211 8.08 78.31 -20.79
C SER A 211 8.91 77.26 -20.02
N GLY A 212 9.38 77.42 -18.80
CA GLY A 212 9.28 78.55 -17.87
C GLY A 212 9.19 78.07 -16.42
N THR A 213 10.35 77.87 -15.75
CA THR A 213 10.57 77.74 -14.28
C THR A 213 9.69 76.75 -13.47
N SER A 214 10.21 75.88 -12.59
CA SER A 214 11.25 76.13 -11.58
C SER A 214 11.98 74.85 -11.10
N SER A 215 13.12 75.06 -10.44
CA SER A 215 13.95 74.07 -9.71
C SER A 215 13.87 74.41 -8.19
N PRO A 216 14.61 73.77 -7.24
CA PRO A 216 15.41 72.53 -7.23
C PRO A 216 14.92 71.54 -6.12
N VAL A 217 15.58 70.44 -5.74
CA VAL A 217 16.76 70.35 -4.82
C VAL A 217 17.41 68.96 -4.89
N GLU A 218 18.72 68.96 -4.64
CA GLU A 218 19.69 67.86 -4.64
C GLU A 218 19.46 66.77 -3.55
N ALA A 219 20.01 65.57 -3.78
CA ALA A 219 20.93 64.91 -2.84
C ALA A 219 21.58 63.65 -3.45
N GLU A 220 22.90 63.65 -3.59
CA GLU A 220 23.69 62.42 -3.77
C GLU A 220 23.89 61.72 -2.41
N VAL A 221 23.77 60.39 -2.35
CA VAL A 221 24.54 59.56 -1.41
C VAL A 221 25.02 58.30 -2.12
N ASN A 222 26.27 57.91 -1.83
CA ASN A 222 27.05 56.93 -2.57
C ASN A 222 27.34 55.67 -1.71
N VAL A 223 27.84 54.61 -2.36
CA VAL A 223 28.55 53.44 -1.80
C VAL A 223 27.71 52.35 -1.09
N SER A 224 27.56 51.18 -1.73
CA SER A 224 28.15 49.89 -1.28
C SER A 224 27.68 48.66 -2.09
N SER A 225 28.64 47.86 -2.58
CA SER A 225 28.46 46.44 -2.99
C SER A 225 28.71 45.52 -1.77
N PRO A 226 28.48 44.17 -1.75
CA PRO A 226 28.49 43.25 -2.91
C PRO A 226 27.52 42.03 -2.90
N ARG A 227 27.46 41.36 -4.07
CA ARG A 227 27.23 39.91 -4.34
C ARG A 227 26.33 39.10 -3.38
N SER A 228 25.31 38.47 -3.98
CA SER A 228 25.22 37.00 -4.00
C SER A 228 24.44 36.49 -5.22
N ARG A 229 24.81 35.30 -5.69
CA ARG A 229 24.09 34.58 -6.76
C ARG A 229 22.88 33.88 -6.14
N LEU A 230 21.73 33.93 -6.81
CA LEU A 230 20.85 32.78 -6.94
C LEU A 230 20.01 32.94 -8.21
N VAL A 231 19.65 31.81 -8.80
CA VAL A 231 18.89 31.70 -10.04
C VAL A 231 17.42 31.69 -9.68
N ASP A 232 16.62 32.54 -10.30
CA ASP A 232 15.21 32.25 -10.52
C ASP A 232 14.72 32.87 -11.83
N SER A 233 14.07 32.03 -12.64
CA SER A 233 13.49 32.42 -13.92
C SER A 233 12.02 32.78 -13.70
N SER A 234 11.71 34.08 -13.70
CA SER A 234 10.32 34.55 -13.80
C SER A 234 10.24 35.62 -14.89
N ASN A 235 9.35 35.39 -15.87
CA ASN A 235 9.19 36.26 -17.02
C ASN A 235 8.54 37.58 -16.61
N TYR A 236 9.35 38.64 -16.52
CA TYR A 236 8.86 40.01 -16.47
C TYR A 236 8.65 40.50 -17.92
N TYR A 237 7.41 40.79 -18.30
CA TYR A 237 7.12 41.50 -19.55
C TYR A 237 7.63 42.94 -19.40
N GLY A 238 8.82 43.21 -19.91
CA GLY A 238 9.35 44.56 -20.04
C GLY A 238 8.88 45.20 -21.34
N GLU A 239 8.27 46.39 -21.25
CA GLU A 239 8.01 47.24 -22.41
C GLU A 239 9.33 47.59 -23.12
N VAL A 240 9.47 47.15 -24.38
CA VAL A 240 10.63 47.52 -25.20
C VAL A 240 10.34 48.84 -25.89
N ASN A 241 11.12 49.86 -25.52
CA ASN A 241 11.02 51.21 -26.06
C ASN A 241 11.44 51.21 -27.54
N SER A 242 10.47 51.38 -28.44
CA SER A 242 10.63 51.18 -29.88
C SER A 242 11.28 52.37 -30.59
N ASN A 243 12.61 52.44 -30.56
CA ASN A 243 13.40 53.24 -31.51
C ASN A 243 14.77 52.59 -31.79
N SER A 244 15.12 52.51 -33.08
CA SER A 244 16.29 51.84 -33.66
C SER A 244 16.38 50.32 -33.51
N ILE A 245 15.68 49.60 -34.39
CA ILE A 245 16.09 48.27 -34.88
C ILE A 245 16.32 48.42 -36.39
N THR A 246 17.41 47.86 -36.92
CA THR A 246 17.68 47.92 -38.37
C THR A 246 17.11 46.70 -39.08
N GLU A 247 16.59 46.89 -40.30
CA GLU A 247 15.81 45.89 -41.07
C GLU A 247 16.45 44.48 -41.18
N ASN A 248 17.78 44.38 -41.04
CA ASN A 248 18.51 43.10 -41.06
C ASN A 248 18.29 42.25 -39.79
N GLU A 249 18.07 42.87 -38.63
CA GLU A 249 17.93 42.16 -37.34
C GLU A 249 16.55 41.51 -37.20
N GLU A 250 15.50 42.14 -37.74
CA GLU A 250 14.16 41.53 -37.81
C GLU A 250 14.17 40.28 -38.70
N LEU A 251 14.87 40.33 -39.84
CA LEU A 251 14.94 39.22 -40.78
C LEU A 251 15.62 37.98 -40.17
N ASP A 252 16.64 38.18 -39.34
CA ASP A 252 17.34 37.10 -38.64
C ASP A 252 16.57 36.61 -37.41
N LEU A 253 15.85 37.47 -36.69
CA LEU A 253 14.91 37.05 -35.63
C LEU A 253 13.77 36.18 -36.19
N VAL A 254 13.17 36.57 -37.32
CA VAL A 254 12.14 35.77 -38.01
C VAL A 254 12.72 34.44 -38.51
N ARG A 255 13.92 34.46 -39.10
CA ARG A 255 14.63 33.24 -39.54
C ARG A 255 14.89 32.30 -38.35
N MET A 256 15.33 32.84 -37.22
CA MET A 256 15.60 32.06 -36.01
C MET A 256 14.30 31.48 -35.43
N GLY A 257 13.23 32.29 -35.33
CA GLY A 257 11.88 31.85 -34.94
C GLY A 257 11.36 30.69 -35.80
N ALA A 258 11.49 30.79 -37.13
CA ALA A 258 11.12 29.72 -38.06
C ALA A 258 11.92 28.42 -37.81
N THR A 259 13.20 28.49 -37.42
CA THR A 259 13.96 27.28 -37.06
C THR A 259 13.54 26.67 -35.72
N TYR A 260 13.05 27.47 -34.77
CA TYR A 260 12.49 26.94 -33.52
C TYR A 260 11.13 26.29 -33.75
N ILE A 261 10.22 26.95 -34.48
CA ILE A 261 8.90 26.39 -34.84
C ILE A 261 9.07 25.04 -35.54
N LYS A 262 9.95 24.95 -36.54
CA LYS A 262 10.21 23.70 -37.26
C LYS A 262 10.72 22.56 -36.35
N ARG A 263 11.55 22.86 -35.34
CA ARG A 263 12.00 21.86 -34.36
C ARG A 263 10.85 21.35 -33.48
N TYR A 264 9.90 22.23 -33.11
CA TYR A 264 8.71 21.82 -32.36
C TYR A 264 7.76 21.00 -33.24
N GLU A 265 7.59 21.36 -34.51
CA GLU A 265 6.82 20.56 -35.49
C GLU A 265 7.43 19.15 -35.68
N ASP A 266 8.76 19.07 -35.87
CA ASP A 266 9.48 17.80 -36.02
C ASP A 266 9.33 16.90 -34.77
N GLU A 267 9.39 17.47 -33.56
CA GLU A 267 9.23 16.73 -32.31
C GLU A 267 7.76 16.35 -32.03
N ILE A 268 6.79 17.19 -32.39
CA ILE A 268 5.35 16.83 -32.37
C ILE A 268 5.08 15.68 -33.36
N ALA A 269 5.66 15.71 -34.56
CA ALA A 269 5.55 14.63 -35.54
C ALA A 269 6.26 13.34 -35.10
N ARG A 270 7.26 13.44 -34.21
CA ARG A 270 7.92 12.30 -33.57
C ARG A 270 7.05 11.70 -32.46
N LEU A 271 6.48 12.54 -31.59
CA LEU A 271 5.56 12.14 -30.53
C LEU A 271 4.30 11.46 -31.08
N ARG A 272 3.72 11.98 -32.17
CA ARG A 272 2.58 11.36 -32.88
C ARG A 272 2.91 9.94 -33.38
N ARG A 273 4.06 9.75 -34.02
CA ARG A 273 4.50 8.41 -34.47
C ARG A 273 4.68 7.42 -33.32
N MET A 274 5.28 7.85 -32.20
CA MET A 274 5.38 6.99 -31.01
C MET A 274 4.00 6.63 -30.42
N LEU A 275 3.01 7.52 -30.53
CA LEU A 275 1.64 7.24 -30.11
C LEU A 275 0.97 6.23 -31.04
N GLU A 276 1.13 6.38 -32.36
CA GLU A 276 0.61 5.45 -33.38
C GLU A 276 1.24 4.06 -33.24
N ASP A 277 2.56 3.96 -33.06
CA ASP A 277 3.26 2.69 -32.82
C ASP A 277 2.78 2.01 -31.52
N SER A 278 2.49 2.79 -30.46
CA SER A 278 1.95 2.28 -29.19
C SER A 278 0.50 1.77 -29.31
N VAL A 279 -0.33 2.42 -30.14
CA VAL A 279 -1.69 1.96 -30.45
C VAL A 279 -1.66 0.68 -31.29
N LEU A 280 -0.76 0.58 -32.28
CA LEU A 280 -0.58 -0.61 -33.11
C LEU A 280 -0.06 -1.83 -32.32
N GLN A 281 0.81 -1.63 -31.32
CA GLN A 281 1.26 -2.72 -30.43
C GLN A 281 0.15 -3.29 -29.54
N ASN A 282 -0.86 -2.48 -29.17
CA ASN A 282 -1.98 -2.95 -28.36
C ASN A 282 -3.07 -3.67 -29.17
N TYR A 283 -3.16 -3.44 -30.48
CA TYR A 283 -4.14 -4.12 -31.35
C TYR A 283 -3.72 -5.52 -31.80
N ASN A 284 -2.42 -5.84 -31.79
CA ASN A 284 -1.89 -7.13 -32.28
C ASN A 284 -1.80 -8.24 -31.20
N LYS A 285 -2.69 -8.22 -30.20
CA LYS A 285 -2.81 -9.29 -29.18
C LYS A 285 -4.27 -9.75 -28.97
N THR A 286 -4.84 -10.35 -30.01
CA THR A 286 -5.99 -11.24 -29.90
C THR A 286 -5.55 -12.70 -30.04
N PRO A 287 -5.84 -13.59 -29.08
CA PRO A 287 -5.80 -15.03 -29.31
C PRO A 287 -6.94 -15.46 -30.26
N ASP A 288 -6.69 -16.53 -31.00
CA ASP A 288 -7.51 -17.06 -32.09
C ASP A 288 -8.68 -17.96 -31.63
N GLU A 289 -9.54 -18.37 -32.58
CA GLU A 289 -10.89 -18.93 -32.44
C GLU A 289 -11.06 -20.33 -31.78
N GLY A 290 -12.33 -20.72 -31.49
CA GLY A 290 -12.68 -22.12 -31.19
C GLY A 290 -14.07 -22.47 -30.62
N ASP A 291 -15.18 -22.15 -31.33
CA ASP A 291 -16.50 -22.86 -31.36
C ASP A 291 -17.31 -23.20 -30.07
N PRO A 292 -18.60 -23.59 -30.17
CA PRO A 292 -19.76 -22.97 -30.85
C PRO A 292 -20.99 -22.83 -29.88
N PRO A 293 -22.15 -22.26 -30.28
CA PRO A 293 -23.26 -22.07 -29.35
C PRO A 293 -24.15 -23.31 -29.18
N LEU A 294 -24.60 -23.58 -27.95
CA LEU A 294 -25.70 -24.49 -27.65
C LEU A 294 -26.69 -23.82 -26.70
N SER A 295 -27.95 -23.74 -27.14
CA SER A 295 -29.09 -23.66 -26.23
C SER A 295 -29.34 -25.04 -25.64
N ASP A 296 -29.64 -25.12 -24.34
CA ASP A 296 -30.92 -25.72 -23.96
C ASP A 296 -31.37 -25.29 -22.57
N SER A 297 -32.68 -25.30 -22.39
CA SER A 297 -33.34 -25.12 -21.09
C SER A 297 -33.08 -26.33 -20.19
N VAL A 298 -33.08 -26.12 -18.87
CA VAL A 298 -33.83 -26.95 -17.90
C VAL A 298 -33.79 -26.28 -16.53
N GLN A 299 -34.95 -26.25 -15.87
CA GLN A 299 -35.10 -25.81 -14.48
C GLN A 299 -34.59 -26.91 -13.54
N ASP A 300 -34.00 -26.55 -12.40
CA ASP A 300 -34.74 -26.56 -11.12
C ASP A 300 -33.83 -26.28 -9.91
N ASN A 301 -34.39 -25.54 -8.94
CA ASN A 301 -34.38 -25.81 -7.48
C ASN A 301 -33.04 -26.14 -6.76
N THR A 302 -32.72 -25.57 -5.59
CA THR A 302 -33.54 -24.80 -4.62
C THR A 302 -32.63 -24.20 -3.53
N THR A 303 -33.08 -23.10 -2.90
CA THR A 303 -32.82 -22.69 -1.49
C THR A 303 -31.36 -22.46 -1.02
N GLU A 304 -31.03 -21.49 -0.16
CA GLU A 304 -31.88 -20.61 0.67
C GLU A 304 -31.18 -19.28 1.00
N ASN A 305 -31.94 -18.36 1.59
CA ASN A 305 -31.60 -16.93 1.74
C ASN A 305 -30.41 -16.64 2.68
N ASP A 306 -29.60 -15.65 2.29
CA ASP A 306 -28.85 -14.80 3.22
C ASP A 306 -29.74 -13.64 3.73
N ALA A 307 -29.67 -13.36 5.03
CA ALA A 307 -29.96 -12.03 5.58
C ALA A 307 -29.23 -11.80 6.93
N THR A 308 -28.25 -10.89 6.89
CA THR A 308 -27.50 -10.24 7.99
C THR A 308 -28.42 -9.52 9.01
N PRO A 309 -27.98 -9.00 10.20
CA PRO A 309 -26.64 -8.45 10.49
C PRO A 309 -26.09 -8.49 11.95
N ASN A 310 -24.89 -7.87 12.15
CA ASN A 310 -24.36 -7.13 13.33
C ASN A 310 -24.60 -7.70 14.77
N SER A 311 -23.63 -7.82 15.68
CA SER A 311 -22.50 -6.93 16.00
C SER A 311 -21.57 -7.53 17.10
N ASP A 312 -20.38 -6.95 17.24
CA ASP A 312 -19.53 -6.87 18.44
C ASP A 312 -19.18 -8.12 19.28
N SER A 313 -17.94 -8.58 19.16
CA SER A 313 -16.93 -8.35 20.21
C SER A 313 -15.50 -8.77 19.80
N ASN A 314 -14.50 -8.03 20.32
CA ASN A 314 -13.08 -8.34 20.18
C ASN A 314 -12.68 -9.67 20.88
N VAL A 315 -11.65 -10.36 20.38
CA VAL A 315 -10.33 -10.51 21.06
C VAL A 315 -9.38 -11.46 20.28
N VAL A 316 -8.30 -10.86 19.76
CA VAL A 316 -6.88 -11.29 19.70
C VAL A 316 -6.51 -12.80 19.63
N LEU A 317 -5.64 -13.09 18.65
CA LEU A 317 -4.75 -14.26 18.53
C LEU A 317 -3.93 -14.59 19.80
N ARG A 318 -3.94 -15.85 20.27
CA ARG A 318 -2.70 -16.65 20.39
C ARG A 318 -2.98 -18.13 20.64
N ALA A 319 -2.26 -18.99 19.92
CA ALA A 319 -2.14 -20.40 20.28
C ALA A 319 -0.97 -20.59 21.27
N SER A 320 -1.16 -21.36 22.35
CA SER A 320 -0.18 -22.31 22.92
C SER A 320 -0.64 -22.95 24.23
N GLN A 321 -0.41 -24.27 24.33
CA GLN A 321 0.00 -25.04 25.52
C GLN A 321 -0.89 -25.05 26.79
N THR A 322 -1.44 -26.23 27.08
CA THR A 322 -1.35 -26.93 28.37
C THR A 322 -1.41 -28.43 28.07
N GLU A 323 -0.34 -29.19 28.37
CA GLU A 323 -0.11 -29.92 29.62
C GLU A 323 -1.01 -31.15 29.81
N SER A 324 -0.37 -32.32 29.79
CA SER A 324 -0.97 -33.63 30.04
C SER A 324 -1.16 -33.89 31.54
N PRO A 325 -2.30 -34.48 31.96
CA PRO A 325 -2.38 -35.19 33.22
C PRO A 325 -2.10 -36.68 33.02
N SER A 326 -1.07 -37.18 33.69
CA SER A 326 -0.83 -38.61 33.90
C SER A 326 -1.93 -39.22 34.77
N PHE A 327 -2.46 -40.39 34.38
CA PHE A 327 -3.27 -41.23 35.26
C PHE A 327 -2.77 -42.68 35.21
N VAL A 328 -2.59 -43.27 36.40
CA VAL A 328 -1.99 -44.60 36.62
C VAL A 328 -3.12 -45.60 36.89
N MET A 329 -2.95 -46.85 36.44
CA MET A 329 -3.78 -47.99 36.84
C MET A 329 -2.87 -49.14 37.28
N ASP A 330 -3.20 -49.73 38.43
CA ASP A 330 -2.41 -50.76 39.12
C ASP A 330 -2.40 -52.12 38.40
N GLU A 331 -1.28 -52.84 38.54
CA GLU A 331 -1.21 -54.30 38.38
C GLU A 331 -0.67 -54.91 39.69
N PRO A 332 -1.40 -55.83 40.36
CA PRO A 332 -0.99 -56.36 41.66
C PRO A 332 -0.06 -57.57 41.56
N GLN A 333 0.90 -57.64 42.49
CA GLN A 333 1.85 -58.75 42.62
C GLN A 333 1.18 -60.07 43.02
N ALA A 334 1.70 -61.18 42.49
CA ALA A 334 1.67 -62.47 43.17
C ALA A 334 2.95 -63.26 42.89
N THR A 335 3.80 -63.41 43.90
CA THR A 335 4.96 -64.32 43.89
C THR A 335 4.88 -65.28 45.06
N LEU A 336 4.72 -66.57 44.79
CA LEU A 336 5.65 -67.64 45.22
C LEU A 336 5.06 -69.03 44.98
N GLY A 337 5.90 -69.89 44.43
CA GLY A 337 5.60 -71.29 44.12
C GLY A 337 6.88 -72.00 43.67
N GLU A 338 7.96 -71.87 44.45
CA GLU A 338 9.21 -72.56 44.17
C GLU A 338 9.02 -74.07 44.29
N LEU A 339 9.15 -74.76 43.16
CA LEU A 339 9.40 -76.20 43.11
C LEU A 339 10.88 -76.41 42.82
N PRO A 340 11.63 -77.15 43.66
CA PRO A 340 12.99 -77.53 43.32
C PRO A 340 12.95 -78.59 42.20
N ASN A 341 13.08 -78.13 40.96
CA ASN A 341 13.35 -78.98 39.80
C ASN A 341 14.77 -79.56 39.90
N SER A 342 14.94 -80.56 40.78
CA SER A 342 16.01 -81.54 40.61
C SER A 342 15.75 -82.29 39.30
N PRO A 343 16.69 -82.34 38.34
CA PRO A 343 16.49 -83.06 37.10
C PRO A 343 16.28 -84.55 37.41
N ILE A 344 15.15 -85.10 36.95
CA ILE A 344 14.90 -86.53 36.96
C ILE A 344 15.89 -87.17 35.99
N THR A 345 17.00 -87.66 36.52
CA THR A 345 17.96 -88.47 35.75
C THR A 345 17.26 -89.65 35.11
N GLU A 346 17.71 -90.07 33.93
CA GLU A 346 17.14 -91.20 33.16
C GLU A 346 17.00 -92.48 34.04
N ALA A 347 17.93 -92.66 34.98
CA ALA A 347 17.95 -93.75 35.95
C ALA A 347 16.82 -93.74 37.01
N SER A 348 16.16 -92.60 37.27
CA SER A 348 15.00 -92.53 38.18
C SER A 348 13.67 -92.65 37.42
N TRP A 349 13.57 -92.14 36.19
CA TRP A 349 12.43 -92.41 35.29
C TRP A 349 12.30 -93.91 35.00
N LEU A 350 13.42 -94.59 34.71
CA LEU A 350 13.46 -96.05 34.49
C LEU A 350 13.07 -96.89 35.73
N ARG A 351 13.18 -96.36 36.96
CA ARG A 351 12.66 -97.03 38.17
C ARG A 351 11.15 -96.85 38.31
N LEU A 352 10.63 -95.67 37.96
CA LEU A 352 9.18 -95.39 37.99
C LEU A 352 8.44 -96.22 36.94
N GLN A 353 8.97 -96.26 35.71
CA GLN A 353 8.40 -97.03 34.60
C GLN A 353 8.39 -98.54 34.87
N ARG A 354 9.35 -99.05 35.67
CA ARG A 354 9.38 -100.46 36.10
C ARG A 354 8.37 -100.78 37.21
N ARG A 355 7.97 -99.80 38.04
CA ARG A 355 6.87 -99.95 39.02
C ARG A 355 5.49 -99.88 38.36
N LEU A 356 5.32 -99.04 37.35
CA LEU A 356 4.04 -98.91 36.61
C LEU A 356 3.78 -100.08 35.64
N LYS A 357 4.81 -100.75 35.12
CA LYS A 357 4.66 -101.96 34.28
C LYS A 357 4.33 -103.25 35.06
N GLY A 358 4.19 -103.18 36.39
CA GLY A 358 3.93 -104.33 37.27
C GLY A 358 2.54 -104.37 37.92
N THR A 359 1.67 -103.40 37.64
CA THR A 359 0.29 -103.38 38.17
C THR A 359 -0.69 -103.75 37.07
N ASP A 360 -1.30 -104.92 37.22
CA ASP A 360 -2.24 -105.49 36.26
C ASP A 360 -3.55 -104.68 36.15
N GLN A 361 -4.27 -104.85 35.05
CA GLN A 361 -5.39 -104.00 34.68
C GLN A 361 -6.56 -104.08 35.69
N ARG A 362 -6.95 -102.92 36.23
CA ARG A 362 -8.33 -102.64 36.63
C ARG A 362 -8.82 -101.44 35.84
N PRO A 363 -10.04 -101.44 35.29
CA PRO A 363 -10.67 -100.23 34.79
C PRO A 363 -11.01 -99.36 36.00
N SER A 364 -10.07 -98.49 36.41
CA SER A 364 -10.37 -97.47 37.41
C SER A 364 -11.33 -96.48 36.77
N THR A 365 -12.56 -96.43 37.29
CA THR A 365 -13.49 -95.31 37.07
C THR A 365 -12.70 -94.01 37.20
N GLY A 366 -12.69 -93.19 36.15
CA GLY A 366 -11.86 -91.98 36.10
C GLY A 366 -12.09 -91.13 37.35
N CYS A 367 -11.02 -90.61 37.94
CA CYS A 367 -11.11 -89.84 39.18
C CYS A 367 -12.09 -88.67 38.98
N VAL A 368 -13.23 -88.71 39.69
CA VAL A 368 -14.33 -87.73 39.51
C VAL A 368 -13.84 -86.30 39.75
N MET A 369 -12.91 -86.10 40.68
CA MET A 369 -12.27 -84.81 40.91
C MET A 369 -11.43 -84.35 39.71
N CYS A 370 -10.65 -85.24 39.10
CA CYS A 370 -9.87 -84.91 37.90
C CYS A 370 -10.78 -84.58 36.71
N SER A 371 -11.87 -85.34 36.51
CA SER A 371 -12.88 -85.06 35.47
C SER A 371 -13.56 -83.70 35.70
N ASN A 372 -13.87 -83.34 36.95
CA ASN A 372 -14.43 -82.03 37.29
C ASN A 372 -13.45 -80.88 37.04
N TYR A 373 -12.17 -81.05 37.40
CA TYR A 373 -11.14 -80.03 37.10
C TYR A 373 -10.83 -79.93 35.61
N GLU A 374 -10.85 -81.04 34.86
CA GLU A 374 -10.73 -81.06 33.40
C GLU A 374 -11.91 -80.32 32.75
N HIS A 375 -13.14 -80.55 33.22
CA HIS A 375 -14.33 -79.84 32.75
C HIS A 375 -14.27 -78.34 33.09
N GLN A 376 -13.83 -77.96 34.30
CA GLN A 376 -13.61 -76.56 34.66
C GLN A 376 -12.51 -75.90 33.81
N LEU A 377 -11.42 -76.61 33.52
CA LEU A 377 -10.37 -76.13 32.61
C LEU A 377 -10.87 -75.98 31.18
N GLN A 378 -11.71 -76.89 30.68
CA GLN A 378 -12.36 -76.76 29.36
C GLN A 378 -13.32 -75.55 29.31
N ILE A 379 -14.05 -75.27 30.39
CA ILE A 379 -14.91 -74.07 30.52
C ILE A 379 -14.05 -72.79 30.56
N LEU A 380 -12.92 -72.79 31.27
CA LEU A 380 -12.00 -71.65 31.29
C LEU A 380 -11.31 -71.44 29.94
N GLN A 381 -10.91 -72.51 29.25
CA GLN A 381 -10.34 -72.46 27.90
C GLN A 381 -11.35 -71.98 26.86
N SER A 382 -12.61 -72.44 26.91
CA SER A 382 -13.65 -71.96 25.98
C SER A 382 -14.02 -70.50 26.24
N ASN A 383 -14.09 -70.08 27.51
CA ASN A 383 -14.26 -68.67 27.88
C ASN A 383 -13.07 -67.81 27.43
N GLN A 384 -11.84 -68.30 27.55
CA GLN A 384 -10.66 -67.57 27.05
C GLN A 384 -10.70 -67.45 25.52
N GLN A 385 -10.97 -68.55 24.80
CA GLN A 385 -11.13 -68.52 23.34
C GLN A 385 -12.27 -67.59 22.88
N LEU A 386 -13.35 -67.47 23.65
CA LEU A 386 -14.43 -66.52 23.38
C LEU A 386 -13.96 -65.08 23.59
N LYS A 387 -13.27 -64.78 24.69
CA LYS A 387 -12.65 -63.46 24.91
C LYS A 387 -11.63 -63.11 23.81
N ASP A 388 -10.80 -64.06 23.39
CA ASP A 388 -9.81 -63.88 22.32
C ASP A 388 -10.46 -63.71 20.94
N LYS A 389 -11.68 -64.21 20.72
CA LYS A 389 -12.49 -63.90 19.52
C LYS A 389 -13.04 -62.48 19.61
N ASN A 390 -13.71 -62.14 20.72
CA ASN A 390 -14.28 -60.81 20.94
C ASN A 390 -13.20 -59.71 20.87
N LEU A 391 -12.00 -59.93 21.40
CA LEU A 391 -10.86 -59.01 21.30
C LEU A 391 -10.36 -58.84 19.85
N ARG A 392 -10.40 -59.89 19.03
CA ARG A 392 -10.06 -59.81 17.60
C ARG A 392 -11.14 -59.09 16.79
N GLU A 393 -12.41 -59.29 17.13
CA GLU A 393 -13.52 -58.55 16.54
C GLU A 393 -13.42 -57.06 16.89
N LEU A 394 -13.22 -56.72 18.17
CA LEU A 394 -13.04 -55.34 18.62
C LEU A 394 -11.82 -54.66 17.99
N THR A 395 -10.69 -55.35 17.87
CA THR A 395 -9.48 -54.77 17.22
C THR A 395 -9.64 -54.62 15.71
N ASN A 396 -10.35 -55.51 15.03
CA ASN A 396 -10.73 -55.33 13.63
C ASN A 396 -11.71 -54.16 13.43
N GLU A 397 -12.68 -53.98 14.32
CA GLU A 397 -13.58 -52.82 14.30
C GLU A 397 -12.84 -51.51 14.58
N LEU A 398 -11.94 -51.50 15.57
CA LEU A 398 -11.09 -50.36 15.88
C LEU A 398 -10.19 -49.99 14.67
N ALA A 399 -9.58 -50.98 14.01
CA ALA A 399 -8.78 -50.78 12.80
C ALA A 399 -9.62 -50.25 11.63
N LYS A 400 -10.85 -50.74 11.46
CA LYS A 400 -11.79 -50.22 10.46
C LYS A 400 -12.21 -48.79 10.77
N LYS A 401 -12.45 -48.45 12.04
CA LYS A 401 -12.84 -47.10 12.48
C LYS A 401 -11.70 -46.09 12.41
N SER A 402 -10.47 -46.48 12.77
CA SER A 402 -9.29 -45.62 12.59
C SER A 402 -8.96 -45.41 11.11
N GLY A 403 -9.12 -46.42 10.26
CA GLY A 403 -9.03 -46.27 8.80
C GLY A 403 -10.09 -45.32 8.23
N GLN A 404 -11.35 -45.44 8.67
CA GLN A 404 -12.43 -44.50 8.30
C GLN A 404 -12.13 -43.07 8.75
N LEU A 405 -11.59 -42.88 9.97
CA LEU A 405 -11.21 -41.57 10.49
C LEU A 405 -10.03 -40.97 9.69
N ALA A 406 -9.02 -41.76 9.34
CA ALA A 406 -7.88 -41.30 8.54
C ALA A 406 -8.32 -40.81 7.15
N VAL A 407 -9.23 -41.53 6.47
CA VAL A 407 -9.81 -41.09 5.20
C VAL A 407 -10.65 -39.81 5.38
N ALA A 408 -11.43 -39.70 6.46
CA ALA A 408 -12.21 -38.49 6.74
C ALA A 408 -11.31 -37.25 6.99
N LEU A 409 -10.21 -37.41 7.73
CA LEU A 409 -9.23 -36.35 7.96
C LEU A 409 -8.49 -35.94 6.67
N GLN A 410 -8.16 -36.91 5.81
CA GLN A 410 -7.57 -36.61 4.49
C GLN A 410 -8.56 -35.83 3.63
N ASN A 411 -9.81 -36.29 3.51
CA ASN A 411 -10.85 -35.59 2.76
C ASN A 411 -11.11 -34.17 3.31
N GLN A 412 -11.06 -33.97 4.64
CA GLN A 412 -11.16 -32.65 5.24
C GLN A 412 -9.99 -31.75 4.82
N SER A 413 -8.75 -32.26 4.91
CA SER A 413 -7.56 -31.53 4.45
C SER A 413 -7.66 -31.12 2.98
N ASP A 414 -8.07 -32.06 2.12
CA ASP A 414 -8.20 -31.82 0.68
C ASP A 414 -9.27 -30.76 0.39
N LEU A 415 -10.45 -30.87 1.01
CA LEU A 415 -11.52 -29.86 0.91
C LEU A 415 -11.07 -28.48 1.44
N GLU A 416 -10.35 -28.43 2.56
CA GLU A 416 -9.80 -27.18 3.07
C GLU A 416 -8.79 -26.55 2.10
N THR A 417 -7.93 -27.34 1.46
CA THR A 417 -6.98 -26.81 0.45
C THR A 417 -7.70 -26.34 -0.80
N GLU A 418 -8.72 -27.06 -1.27
CA GLU A 418 -9.51 -26.66 -2.43
C GLU A 418 -10.27 -25.36 -2.14
N LEU A 419 -10.96 -25.26 -0.99
CA LEU A 419 -11.64 -24.04 -0.57
C LEU A 419 -10.66 -22.86 -0.46
N LYS A 420 -9.48 -23.04 0.16
CA LYS A 420 -8.42 -22.02 0.21
C LYS A 420 -7.94 -21.60 -1.19
N SER A 421 -7.85 -22.53 -2.15
CA SER A 421 -7.49 -22.21 -3.53
C SER A 421 -8.59 -21.41 -4.25
N ARG A 422 -9.86 -21.81 -4.09
CA ARG A 422 -11.02 -21.16 -4.71
C ARG A 422 -11.24 -19.76 -4.14
N THR A 423 -11.13 -19.56 -2.83
CA THR A 423 -11.25 -18.21 -2.24
C THR A 423 -10.15 -17.27 -2.73
N VAL A 424 -8.91 -17.74 -2.88
CA VAL A 424 -7.80 -16.94 -3.45
C VAL A 424 -8.03 -16.61 -4.93
N THR A 425 -8.57 -17.52 -5.74
CA THR A 425 -8.88 -17.20 -7.16
C THR A 425 -10.07 -16.27 -7.30
N HIS A 426 -11.11 -16.41 -6.48
CA HIS A 426 -12.24 -15.48 -6.44
C HIS A 426 -11.83 -14.08 -5.96
N ALA A 427 -11.02 -13.98 -4.89
CA ALA A 427 -10.49 -12.71 -4.41
C ALA A 427 -9.72 -11.95 -5.51
N LYS A 428 -8.80 -12.63 -6.21
CA LYS A 428 -8.08 -12.03 -7.36
C LYS A 428 -9.02 -11.59 -8.49
N ARG A 429 -10.09 -12.35 -8.75
CA ARG A 429 -11.08 -11.97 -9.78
C ARG A 429 -11.92 -10.77 -9.35
N ILE A 430 -12.26 -10.65 -8.07
CA ILE A 430 -12.93 -9.48 -7.50
C ILE A 430 -12.02 -8.26 -7.62
N GLU A 431 -10.76 -8.33 -7.19
CA GLU A 431 -9.76 -7.25 -7.30
C GLU A 431 -9.56 -6.76 -8.76
N LEU A 432 -9.55 -7.69 -9.73
CA LEU A 432 -9.49 -7.35 -11.16
C LEU A 432 -10.77 -6.68 -11.69
N LEU A 433 -11.94 -7.03 -11.14
CA LEU A 433 -13.21 -6.39 -11.47
C LEU A 433 -13.31 -5.01 -10.82
N GLU A 434 -12.99 -4.87 -9.54
CA GLU A 434 -12.95 -3.61 -8.79
C GLU A 434 -12.01 -2.60 -9.44
N SER A 435 -10.77 -3.00 -9.74
CA SER A 435 -9.81 -2.14 -10.44
C SER A 435 -10.25 -1.78 -11.87
N SER A 436 -11.10 -2.58 -12.51
CA SER A 436 -11.67 -2.26 -13.81
C SER A 436 -12.89 -1.35 -13.71
N ILE A 437 -13.75 -1.55 -12.71
CA ILE A 437 -14.87 -0.65 -12.38
C ILE A 437 -14.33 0.73 -12.04
N ALA A 438 -13.32 0.85 -11.17
CA ALA A 438 -12.68 2.11 -10.83
C ALA A 438 -12.06 2.83 -12.05
N ARG A 439 -11.48 2.06 -13.00
CA ARG A 439 -10.94 2.60 -14.26
C ARG A 439 -12.04 3.09 -15.20
N PHE A 440 -13.21 2.44 -15.20
CA PHE A 440 -14.36 2.88 -16.00
C PHE A 440 -15.09 4.07 -15.36
N SER A 441 -15.25 4.09 -14.03
CA SER A 441 -15.87 5.23 -13.33
C SER A 441 -15.04 6.51 -13.50
N GLY A 442 -13.72 6.45 -13.33
CA GLY A 442 -12.84 7.59 -13.58
C GLY A 442 -12.95 8.12 -15.01
N ARG A 443 -12.94 7.22 -16.02
CA ARG A 443 -13.13 7.61 -17.43
C ARG A 443 -14.51 8.22 -17.71
N LEU A 444 -15.56 7.80 -17.00
CA LEU A 444 -16.90 8.38 -17.12
C LEU A 444 -16.97 9.75 -16.45
N GLU A 445 -16.33 9.93 -15.29
CA GLU A 445 -16.21 11.22 -14.62
C GLU A 445 -15.42 12.23 -15.47
N ASP A 446 -14.28 11.84 -16.04
CA ASP A 446 -13.51 12.65 -16.99
C ASP A 446 -14.36 13.05 -18.20
N LEU A 447 -15.07 12.10 -18.81
CA LEU A 447 -15.92 12.36 -19.97
C LEU A 447 -17.09 13.31 -19.63
N MET A 448 -17.72 13.12 -18.47
CA MET A 448 -18.79 14.00 -17.98
C MET A 448 -18.27 15.40 -17.65
N SER A 449 -17.07 15.52 -17.07
CA SER A 449 -16.41 16.79 -16.78
C SER A 449 -16.10 17.55 -18.08
N ASN A 450 -15.47 16.87 -19.05
CA ASN A 450 -15.17 17.43 -20.37
C ASN A 450 -16.45 17.83 -21.12
N TYR A 451 -17.51 17.02 -21.08
CA TYR A 451 -18.80 17.37 -21.69
C TYR A 451 -19.44 18.60 -21.04
N ARG A 452 -19.41 18.72 -19.70
CA ARG A 452 -19.90 19.90 -18.98
C ARG A 452 -19.10 21.15 -19.36
N ALA A 453 -17.78 21.06 -19.44
CA ALA A 453 -16.91 22.17 -19.84
C ALA A 453 -17.16 22.60 -21.29
N HIS A 454 -17.21 21.65 -22.23
CA HIS A 454 -17.54 21.94 -23.63
C HIS A 454 -18.93 22.58 -23.76
N ARG A 455 -19.95 22.03 -23.08
CA ARG A 455 -21.29 22.61 -23.09
C ARG A 455 -21.28 24.05 -22.57
N LEU A 456 -20.63 24.31 -21.44
CA LEU A 456 -20.54 25.65 -20.86
C LEU A 456 -19.89 26.63 -21.84
N ASN A 457 -18.77 26.24 -22.47
CA ASN A 457 -18.09 27.07 -23.47
C ASN A 457 -18.99 27.35 -24.69
N THR A 458 -19.68 26.33 -25.22
CA THR A 458 -20.62 26.55 -26.34
C THR A 458 -21.81 27.44 -25.93
N GLU A 459 -22.30 27.34 -24.68
CA GLU A 459 -23.32 28.25 -24.17
C GLU A 459 -22.81 29.69 -24.02
N THR A 460 -21.54 29.91 -23.64
CA THR A 460 -20.95 31.25 -23.60
C THR A 460 -20.73 31.82 -25.00
N ASP A 461 -20.23 31.02 -25.93
CA ASP A 461 -19.96 31.45 -27.32
C ASP A 461 -21.27 31.83 -28.03
N LEU A 462 -22.34 31.02 -27.86
CA LEU A 462 -23.67 31.33 -28.38
C LEU A 462 -24.27 32.60 -27.75
N ARG A 463 -24.04 32.86 -26.45
CA ARG A 463 -24.46 34.11 -25.80
C ARG A 463 -23.72 35.32 -26.37
N LEU A 464 -22.40 35.21 -26.55
CA LEU A 464 -21.58 36.27 -27.15
C LEU A 464 -22.03 36.58 -28.58
N LEU A 465 -22.19 35.57 -29.44
CA LEU A 465 -22.67 35.74 -30.81
C LEU A 465 -24.10 36.31 -30.87
N THR A 466 -24.95 36.00 -29.89
CA THR A 466 -26.29 36.60 -29.79
C THR A 466 -26.20 38.10 -29.49
N ILE A 467 -25.38 38.50 -28.52
CA ILE A 467 -25.12 39.91 -28.18
C ILE A 467 -24.48 40.65 -29.37
N GLU A 468 -23.46 40.08 -30.00
CA GLU A 468 -22.81 40.66 -31.17
C GLU A 468 -23.81 40.88 -32.32
N ARG A 469 -24.63 39.88 -32.64
CA ARG A 469 -25.70 40.01 -33.64
C ARG A 469 -26.69 41.12 -33.30
N GLU A 470 -27.12 41.23 -32.05
CA GLU A 470 -28.04 42.27 -31.59
C GLU A 470 -27.42 43.68 -31.69
N THR A 471 -26.15 43.83 -31.30
CA THR A 471 -25.43 45.12 -31.46
C THR A 471 -25.22 45.48 -32.93
N LEU A 472 -24.87 44.52 -33.79
CA LEU A 472 -24.73 44.74 -35.23
C LEU A 472 -26.07 45.11 -35.88
N GLN A 473 -27.17 44.46 -35.47
CA GLN A 473 -28.50 44.81 -35.95
C GLN A 473 -28.89 46.23 -35.54
N ALA A 474 -28.69 46.63 -34.27
CA ALA A 474 -28.95 47.99 -33.82
C ALA A 474 -28.08 49.04 -34.56
N ASN A 475 -26.82 48.71 -34.85
CA ASN A 475 -25.92 49.54 -35.66
C ASN A 475 -26.38 49.66 -37.12
N MET A 476 -26.93 48.58 -37.70
CA MET A 476 -27.53 48.60 -39.04
C MET A 476 -28.81 49.43 -39.09
N GLU A 477 -29.71 49.27 -38.12
CA GLU A 477 -30.96 50.02 -38.02
C GLU A 477 -30.73 51.53 -37.83
N THR A 478 -29.78 51.89 -36.96
CA THR A 478 -29.37 53.30 -36.78
C THR A 478 -28.72 53.87 -38.03
N LEU A 479 -27.80 53.15 -38.67
CA LEU A 479 -27.16 53.60 -39.92
C LEU A 479 -28.19 53.77 -41.07
N GLN A 480 -29.14 52.85 -41.19
CA GLN A 480 -30.24 52.95 -42.17
C GLN A 480 -31.12 54.17 -41.88
N SER A 481 -31.51 54.38 -40.62
CA SER A 481 -32.27 55.57 -40.20
C SER A 481 -31.52 56.88 -40.51
N HIS A 482 -30.21 56.93 -40.26
CA HIS A 482 -29.36 58.05 -40.63
C HIS A 482 -29.29 58.27 -42.15
N TYR A 483 -29.19 57.20 -42.94
CA TYR A 483 -29.15 57.26 -44.41
C TYR A 483 -30.47 57.76 -44.99
N ASP A 484 -31.61 57.22 -44.54
CA ASP A 484 -32.94 57.64 -44.94
C ASP A 484 -33.22 59.10 -44.54
N ALA A 485 -32.78 59.52 -43.35
CA ALA A 485 -32.86 60.92 -42.93
C ALA A 485 -31.98 61.85 -43.80
N LEU A 486 -30.78 61.41 -44.20
CA LEU A 486 -29.88 62.19 -45.05
C LEU A 486 -30.42 62.32 -46.49
N ILE A 487 -30.93 61.23 -47.07
CA ILE A 487 -31.62 61.24 -48.37
C ILE A 487 -32.87 62.12 -48.28
N GLY A 488 -33.69 61.97 -47.23
CA GLY A 488 -34.89 62.77 -47.03
C GLY A 488 -34.59 64.27 -46.96
N ARG A 489 -33.52 64.68 -46.27
CA ARG A 489 -33.06 66.08 -46.25
C ARG A 489 -32.54 66.53 -47.61
N ARG A 490 -31.63 65.76 -48.23
CA ARG A 490 -31.04 66.11 -49.54
C ARG A 490 -32.10 66.21 -50.63
N SER A 491 -33.09 65.31 -50.62
CA SER A 491 -34.22 65.32 -51.55
C SER A 491 -35.06 66.59 -51.39
N LYS A 492 -35.47 66.91 -50.15
CA LYS A 492 -36.22 68.15 -49.84
C LYS A 492 -35.46 69.41 -50.26
N SER A 493 -34.19 69.54 -49.89
CA SER A 493 -33.38 70.70 -50.28
C SER A 493 -33.12 70.77 -51.79
N ALA A 494 -33.08 69.63 -52.49
CA ALA A 494 -32.97 69.61 -53.95
C ALA A 494 -34.29 70.01 -54.63
N THR A 495 -35.45 69.56 -54.12
CA THR A 495 -36.77 70.00 -54.64
C THR A 495 -36.97 71.48 -54.39
N GLU A 496 -36.71 71.96 -53.15
CA GLU A 496 -36.78 73.38 -52.77
C GLU A 496 -35.89 74.26 -53.66
N LEU A 497 -34.68 73.81 -53.99
CA LEU A 497 -33.77 74.54 -54.89
C LEU A 497 -34.20 74.49 -56.36
N SER A 498 -34.87 73.41 -56.80
CA SER A 498 -35.37 73.26 -58.17
C SER A 498 -36.68 74.02 -58.45
N GLU A 499 -37.49 74.23 -57.41
CA GLU A 499 -38.74 75.01 -57.48
C GLU A 499 -38.49 76.52 -57.42
N GLN A 500 -37.32 76.96 -56.93
CA GLN A 500 -36.94 78.36 -56.92
C GLN A 500 -36.64 78.88 -58.35
N PRO A 501 -37.36 79.91 -58.83
CA PRO A 501 -37.09 80.48 -60.15
C PRO A 501 -35.76 81.23 -60.16
N ILE A 502 -34.91 80.93 -61.16
CA ILE A 502 -33.59 81.56 -61.32
C ILE A 502 -33.77 83.04 -61.71
N HIS A 503 -33.75 83.93 -60.73
CA HIS A 503 -33.86 85.38 -60.93
C HIS A 503 -32.47 86.00 -61.14
N LEU A 504 -32.06 86.21 -62.39
CA LEU A 504 -30.87 87.01 -62.70
C LEU A 504 -31.17 88.50 -62.41
N PRO A 505 -30.38 89.21 -61.58
CA PRO A 505 -30.55 90.64 -61.36
C PRO A 505 -30.42 91.41 -62.67
N SER A 506 -31.42 92.26 -62.94
CA SER A 506 -31.51 93.06 -64.16
C SER A 506 -30.99 94.49 -63.96
N ASP A 507 -31.15 95.03 -62.74
CA ASP A 507 -30.67 96.35 -62.34
C ASP A 507 -29.59 96.31 -61.26
N LYS A 508 -28.73 97.34 -61.25
CA LYS A 508 -27.63 97.48 -60.28
C LYS A 508 -28.11 97.39 -58.82
N THR A 509 -29.25 98.00 -58.50
CA THR A 509 -29.84 97.99 -57.16
C THR A 509 -30.32 96.61 -56.72
N GLU A 510 -30.77 95.77 -57.65
CA GLU A 510 -31.15 94.37 -57.37
C GLU A 510 -29.92 93.53 -57.03
N LEU A 511 -28.80 93.79 -57.72
CA LEU A 511 -27.51 93.13 -57.46
C LEU A 511 -26.91 93.56 -56.12
N GLU A 512 -26.98 94.85 -55.77
CA GLU A 512 -26.57 95.35 -54.44
C GLU A 512 -27.44 94.73 -53.32
N LEU A 513 -28.75 94.58 -53.52
CA LEU A 513 -29.65 93.91 -52.56
C LEU A 513 -29.37 92.41 -52.44
N LEU A 514 -29.09 91.71 -53.54
CA LEU A 514 -28.71 90.30 -53.53
C LEU A 514 -27.37 90.10 -52.80
N ALA A 515 -26.38 90.96 -53.05
CA ALA A 515 -25.10 90.91 -52.33
C ALA A 515 -25.28 91.10 -50.81
N LEU A 516 -26.14 92.04 -50.38
CA LEU A 516 -26.45 92.24 -48.96
C LEU A 516 -27.11 91.01 -48.34
N LYS A 517 -28.08 90.38 -49.01
CA LYS A 517 -28.70 89.12 -48.55
C LYS A 517 -27.67 88.01 -48.39
N LEU A 518 -26.78 87.82 -49.38
CA LEU A 518 -25.70 86.83 -49.31
C LEU A 518 -24.72 87.12 -48.17
N TYR A 519 -24.44 88.39 -47.84
CA TYR A 519 -23.64 88.75 -46.67
C TYR A 519 -24.36 88.47 -45.34
N GLU A 520 -25.67 88.69 -45.25
CA GLU A 520 -26.50 88.37 -44.08
C GLU A 520 -26.62 86.85 -43.86
N GLU A 521 -26.83 86.09 -44.93
CA GLU A 521 -26.77 84.62 -44.94
C GLU A 521 -25.38 84.12 -44.55
N ASN A 522 -24.30 84.72 -45.07
CA ASN A 522 -22.94 84.34 -44.66
C ASN A 522 -22.64 84.67 -43.20
N LEU A 523 -23.20 85.77 -42.66
CA LEU A 523 -23.04 86.16 -41.26
C LEU A 523 -23.81 85.22 -40.33
N SER A 524 -25.06 84.89 -40.66
CA SER A 524 -25.88 83.94 -39.88
C SER A 524 -25.33 82.50 -39.92
N LEU A 525 -24.75 82.06 -41.04
CA LEU A 525 -24.03 80.79 -41.10
C LEU A 525 -22.75 80.80 -40.25
N ARG A 526 -22.05 81.93 -40.13
CA ARG A 526 -20.89 82.05 -39.23
C ARG A 526 -21.30 81.97 -37.76
N THR A 527 -22.31 82.71 -37.33
CA THR A 527 -22.77 82.65 -35.92
C THR A 527 -23.36 81.29 -35.57
N ALA A 528 -24.12 80.66 -36.48
CA ALA A 528 -24.60 79.30 -36.29
C ALA A 528 -23.45 78.28 -36.17
N ARG A 529 -22.38 78.46 -36.96
CA ARG A 529 -21.16 77.65 -36.83
C ARG A 529 -20.46 77.91 -35.50
N GLU A 530 -20.26 79.17 -35.10
CA GLU A 530 -19.61 79.52 -33.83
C GLU A 530 -20.31 78.87 -32.64
N HIS A 531 -21.65 78.91 -32.59
CA HIS A 531 -22.43 78.22 -31.56
C HIS A 531 -22.33 76.69 -31.61
N LEU A 532 -22.17 76.08 -32.80
CA LEU A 532 -21.91 74.64 -32.92
C LEU A 532 -20.49 74.30 -32.45
N ASP A 533 -19.48 75.10 -32.81
CA ASP A 533 -18.10 74.95 -32.38
C ASP A 533 -18.00 75.11 -30.84
N GLU A 534 -18.72 76.06 -30.22
CA GLU A 534 -18.86 76.22 -28.77
C GLU A 534 -19.52 74.99 -28.10
N ARG A 535 -20.60 74.47 -28.68
CA ARG A 535 -21.32 73.31 -28.12
C ARG A 535 -20.50 72.01 -28.23
N LEU A 536 -19.80 71.82 -29.34
CA LEU A 536 -18.88 70.68 -29.52
C LEU A 536 -17.69 70.79 -28.55
N GLN A 537 -17.19 71.99 -28.25
CA GLN A 537 -16.17 72.19 -27.23
C GLN A 537 -16.68 71.84 -25.82
N SER A 538 -17.92 72.22 -25.46
CA SER A 538 -18.48 71.87 -24.15
C SER A 538 -18.80 70.38 -24.01
N GLU A 539 -19.34 69.74 -25.05
CA GLU A 539 -19.54 68.28 -25.12
C GLU A 539 -18.20 67.53 -25.04
N SER A 540 -17.16 68.00 -25.75
CA SER A 540 -15.81 67.43 -25.69
C SER A 540 -15.19 67.56 -24.29
N GLN A 541 -15.33 68.72 -23.64
CA GLN A 541 -14.85 68.92 -22.27
C GLN A 541 -15.60 68.04 -21.26
N PHE A 542 -16.91 67.89 -21.39
CA PHE A 542 -17.72 67.01 -20.54
C PHE A 542 -17.28 65.54 -20.70
N ASN A 543 -17.18 65.05 -21.93
CA ASN A 543 -16.70 63.68 -22.21
C ASN A 543 -15.27 63.45 -21.69
N GLN A 544 -14.40 64.46 -21.78
CA GLN A 544 -13.03 64.38 -21.24
C GLN A 544 -13.02 64.33 -19.70
N GLN A 545 -13.93 65.03 -19.02
CA GLN A 545 -14.10 64.97 -17.57
C GLN A 545 -14.64 63.60 -17.13
N GLN A 546 -15.66 63.07 -17.82
CA GLN A 546 -16.22 61.75 -17.55
C GLN A 546 -15.16 60.65 -17.72
N LEU A 547 -14.42 60.66 -18.84
CA LEU A 547 -13.33 59.70 -19.09
C LEU A 547 -12.24 59.77 -18.03
N ASN A 548 -11.93 60.96 -17.50
CA ASN A 548 -10.95 61.12 -16.42
C ASN A 548 -11.49 60.60 -15.07
N ALA A 549 -12.79 60.76 -14.80
CA ALA A 549 -13.43 60.21 -13.61
C ALA A 549 -13.44 58.67 -13.64
N GLU A 550 -13.89 58.07 -14.75
CA GLU A 550 -13.89 56.61 -14.96
C GLU A 550 -12.47 56.03 -14.86
N ARG A 551 -11.44 56.73 -15.37
CA ARG A 551 -10.03 56.35 -15.20
C ARG A 551 -9.58 56.38 -13.74
N ALA A 552 -9.95 57.42 -12.98
CA ALA A 552 -9.59 57.53 -11.57
C ALA A 552 -10.31 56.48 -10.70
N GLU A 553 -11.58 56.16 -11.00
CA GLU A 553 -12.32 55.08 -10.36
C GLU A 553 -11.69 53.71 -10.66
N ARG A 554 -11.32 53.47 -11.93
CA ARG A 554 -10.60 52.27 -12.35
C ARG A 554 -9.25 52.13 -11.62
N GLU A 555 -8.44 53.18 -11.60
CA GLU A 555 -7.15 53.19 -10.91
C GLU A 555 -7.32 52.92 -9.39
N ASN A 556 -8.36 53.46 -8.76
CA ASN A 556 -8.66 53.19 -7.36
C ASN A 556 -9.09 51.73 -7.12
N ALA A 557 -9.88 51.15 -8.03
CA ALA A 557 -10.25 49.74 -7.98
C ALA A 557 -9.04 48.81 -8.19
N GLU A 558 -8.20 49.08 -9.19
CA GLU A 558 -6.95 48.34 -9.45
C GLU A 558 -6.00 48.41 -8.25
N ASN A 559 -5.82 49.60 -7.65
CA ASN A 559 -5.05 49.76 -6.41
C ASN A 559 -5.65 49.03 -5.20
N THR A 560 -6.97 48.83 -5.16
CA THR A 560 -7.64 48.07 -4.08
C THR A 560 -7.41 46.57 -4.26
N LEU A 561 -7.65 46.06 -5.47
CA LEU A 561 -7.39 44.66 -5.83
C LEU A 561 -5.90 44.29 -5.67
N GLN A 562 -4.98 45.21 -6.00
CA GLN A 562 -3.55 44.99 -5.81
C GLN A 562 -3.18 44.83 -4.33
N ARG A 563 -3.80 45.61 -3.42
CA ARG A 563 -3.60 45.45 -1.97
C ARG A 563 -4.17 44.12 -1.47
N GLU A 564 -5.36 43.73 -1.92
CA GLU A 564 -5.95 42.42 -1.57
C GLU A 564 -5.10 41.25 -2.09
N LEU A 565 -4.52 41.39 -3.28
CA LEU A 565 -3.59 40.43 -3.86
C LEU A 565 -2.30 40.32 -3.03
N ASP A 566 -1.75 41.43 -2.55
CA ASP A 566 -0.53 41.42 -1.74
C ASP A 566 -0.79 40.94 -0.29
N ASP A 567 -1.94 41.25 0.29
CA ASP A 567 -2.43 40.69 1.56
C ASP A 567 -2.64 39.16 1.47
N THR A 568 -3.23 38.67 0.37
CA THR A 568 -3.44 37.23 0.16
C THR A 568 -2.12 36.50 -0.09
N LYS A 569 -1.17 37.08 -0.84
CA LYS A 569 0.21 36.57 -0.94
C LYS A 569 0.89 36.49 0.43
N ALA A 570 0.75 37.51 1.28
CA ALA A 570 1.33 37.50 2.63
C ALA A 570 0.70 36.41 3.53
N ARG A 571 -0.61 36.15 3.40
CA ARG A 571 -1.29 35.04 4.07
C ARG A 571 -0.82 33.67 3.54
N LEU A 572 -0.64 33.52 2.24
CA LEU A 572 -0.10 32.29 1.65
C LEU A 572 1.35 32.03 2.10
N ALA A 573 2.19 33.05 2.17
CA ALA A 573 3.55 32.94 2.69
C ALA A 573 3.58 32.51 4.16
N SER A 574 2.73 33.10 5.02
CA SER A 574 2.67 32.71 6.44
C SER A 574 2.09 31.30 6.65
N LEU A 575 1.15 30.86 5.81
CA LEU A 575 0.67 29.47 5.79
C LEU A 575 1.77 28.51 5.31
N ALA A 576 2.54 28.85 4.28
CA ALA A 576 3.68 28.05 3.84
C ALA A 576 4.76 27.91 4.93
N ASP A 577 5.05 28.98 5.66
CA ASP A 577 5.93 28.95 6.84
C ASP A 577 5.40 28.05 7.97
N ILE A 578 4.07 27.99 8.17
CA ILE A 578 3.42 27.12 9.14
C ILE A 578 3.51 25.65 8.70
N VAL A 579 3.24 25.35 7.43
CA VAL A 579 3.41 24.00 6.85
C VAL A 579 4.86 23.55 6.98
N ALA A 580 5.83 24.39 6.58
CA ALA A 580 7.26 24.06 6.71
C ALA A 580 7.74 23.89 8.17
N LYS A 581 7.03 24.44 9.16
CA LYS A 581 7.26 24.16 10.59
C LYS A 581 6.64 22.82 10.99
N HIS A 582 5.42 22.52 10.55
CA HIS A 582 4.77 21.23 10.79
C HIS A 582 5.52 20.07 10.14
N ASP A 583 6.06 20.22 8.93
CA ASP A 583 6.88 19.18 8.27
C ASP A 583 8.17 18.90 9.05
N LYS A 584 8.82 19.97 9.56
CA LYS A 584 9.99 19.84 10.44
C LYS A 584 9.62 19.12 11.73
N GLU A 585 8.49 19.47 12.37
CA GLU A 585 8.02 18.80 13.57
C GLU A 585 7.66 17.34 13.31
N ALA A 586 6.96 17.02 12.22
CA ALA A 586 6.63 15.67 11.81
C ALA A 586 7.89 14.83 11.56
N SER A 587 8.89 15.36 10.87
CA SER A 587 10.18 14.69 10.68
C SER A 587 10.97 14.49 11.98
N ALA A 588 10.79 15.37 12.97
CA ALA A 588 11.38 15.22 14.30
C ALA A 588 10.63 14.18 15.15
N ARG A 589 9.30 14.11 15.03
CA ARG A 589 8.46 13.08 15.67
C ARG A 589 8.79 11.69 15.14
N LEU A 590 8.87 11.52 13.81
CA LEU A 590 9.26 10.24 13.20
C LEU A 590 10.63 9.75 13.70
N LYS A 591 11.64 10.64 13.78
CA LYS A 591 12.95 10.29 14.35
C LYS A 591 12.86 9.91 15.83
N ALA A 592 12.05 10.62 16.62
CA ALA A 592 11.84 10.29 18.02
C ALA A 592 11.13 8.93 18.19
N GLU A 593 10.20 8.58 17.29
CA GLU A 593 9.54 7.27 17.24
C GLU A 593 10.52 6.15 16.85
N GLU A 594 11.39 6.37 15.85
CA GLU A 594 12.50 5.47 15.48
C GLU A 594 13.48 5.27 16.65
N ASP A 595 13.88 6.34 17.33
CA ASP A 595 14.75 6.31 18.51
C ASP A 595 14.09 5.52 19.66
N VAL A 596 12.82 5.79 19.97
CA VAL A 596 12.05 5.06 21.01
C VAL A 596 11.94 3.57 20.68
N GLU A 597 11.67 3.21 19.43
CA GLU A 597 11.60 1.81 19.00
C GLU A 597 12.99 1.13 19.03
N SER A 598 14.07 1.86 18.75
CA SER A 598 15.44 1.36 18.90
C SER A 598 15.79 1.09 20.38
N VAL A 599 15.43 2.00 21.28
CA VAL A 599 15.62 1.86 22.74
C VAL A 599 14.75 0.73 23.28
N ARG A 600 13.52 0.57 22.78
CA ARG A 600 12.63 -0.55 23.13
C ARG A 600 13.27 -1.90 22.80
N LYS A 601 13.84 -2.05 21.60
CA LYS A 601 14.56 -3.27 21.19
C LYS A 601 15.79 -3.53 22.06
N GLN A 602 16.55 -2.49 22.42
CA GLN A 602 17.67 -2.62 23.36
C GLN A 602 17.21 -3.05 24.76
N MET A 603 16.09 -2.50 25.26
CA MET A 603 15.52 -2.91 26.54
C MET A 603 15.03 -4.36 26.54
N GLU A 604 14.41 -4.82 25.44
CA GLU A 604 14.00 -6.22 25.29
C GLU A 604 15.22 -7.17 25.21
N GLU A 605 16.28 -6.80 24.49
CA GLU A 605 17.53 -7.56 24.45
C GLU A 605 18.22 -7.61 25.82
N ILE A 606 18.23 -6.50 26.57
CA ILE A 606 18.76 -6.44 27.94
C ILE A 606 17.90 -7.29 28.89
N GLN A 607 16.58 -7.28 28.76
CA GLN A 607 15.69 -8.10 29.58
C GLN A 607 15.91 -9.60 29.32
N ILE A 608 16.12 -10.02 28.06
CA ILE A 608 16.45 -11.41 27.72
C ILE A 608 17.78 -11.81 28.37
N LYS A 609 18.83 -10.96 28.27
CA LYS A 609 20.13 -11.21 28.91
C LYS A 609 20.05 -11.26 30.43
N LEU A 610 19.21 -10.43 31.04
CA LEU A 610 18.96 -10.43 32.49
C LEU A 610 18.31 -11.75 32.91
N ASN A 611 17.23 -12.17 32.24
CA ASN A 611 16.54 -13.42 32.52
C ASN A 611 17.47 -14.65 32.35
N GLN A 612 18.35 -14.63 31.34
CA GLN A 612 19.38 -15.66 31.14
C GLN A 612 20.38 -15.70 32.30
N ALA A 613 20.94 -14.55 32.69
CA ALA A 613 21.86 -14.46 33.82
C ALA A 613 21.20 -14.84 35.16
N GLU A 614 19.90 -14.57 35.34
CA GLU A 614 19.13 -15.02 36.50
C GLU A 614 18.94 -16.55 36.51
N SER A 615 18.69 -17.17 35.35
CA SER A 615 18.63 -18.63 35.20
C SER A 615 19.98 -19.28 35.52
N GLU A 616 21.07 -18.80 34.91
CA GLU A 616 22.43 -19.28 35.18
C GLU A 616 22.80 -19.11 36.66
N ALA A 617 22.46 -17.98 37.27
CA ALA A 617 22.67 -17.75 38.70
C ALA A 617 21.82 -18.68 39.59
N ALA A 618 20.62 -19.05 39.17
CA ALA A 618 19.78 -20.03 39.88
C ALA A 618 20.37 -21.44 39.77
N GLU A 619 20.79 -21.86 38.57
CA GLU A 619 21.45 -23.15 38.33
C GLU A 619 22.72 -23.27 39.18
N LEU A 620 23.63 -22.28 39.13
CA LEU A 620 24.85 -22.26 39.93
C LEU A 620 24.57 -22.28 41.45
N ARG A 621 23.50 -21.63 41.92
CA ARG A 621 23.06 -21.73 43.33
C ARG A 621 22.63 -23.15 43.69
N THR A 622 21.89 -23.84 42.81
CA THR A 622 21.54 -25.25 43.06
C THR A 622 22.77 -26.15 43.05
N GLU A 623 23.73 -25.92 42.13
CA GLU A 623 24.95 -26.71 42.06
C GLU A 623 25.80 -26.54 43.33
N VAL A 624 26.01 -25.29 43.79
CA VAL A 624 26.68 -24.97 45.06
C VAL A 624 25.97 -25.65 46.25
N SER A 625 24.64 -25.63 46.29
CA SER A 625 23.87 -26.35 47.31
C SER A 625 24.14 -27.87 47.29
N THR A 626 24.17 -28.50 46.12
CA THR A 626 24.51 -29.93 46.02
C THR A 626 25.95 -30.24 46.42
N PHE A 627 26.91 -29.36 46.12
CA PHE A 627 28.29 -29.52 46.58
C PHE A 627 28.42 -29.35 48.09
N GLN A 628 27.71 -28.39 48.70
CA GLN A 628 27.63 -28.25 50.16
C GLN A 628 27.03 -29.50 50.80
N GLN A 629 25.93 -30.04 50.25
CA GLN A 629 25.32 -31.27 50.74
C GLN A 629 26.28 -32.47 50.66
N ARG A 630 27.00 -32.64 49.54
CA ARG A 630 28.04 -33.67 49.38
C ARG A 630 29.18 -33.51 50.37
N MET A 631 29.63 -32.29 50.61
CA MET A 631 30.68 -31.98 51.59
C MET A 631 30.24 -32.37 53.01
N ILE A 632 28.98 -32.09 53.39
CA ILE A 632 28.40 -32.49 54.68
C ILE A 632 28.35 -34.03 54.80
N CYS A 633 27.90 -34.74 53.76
CA CYS A 633 27.91 -36.21 53.76
C CYS A 633 29.33 -36.79 53.92
N LEU A 634 30.29 -36.30 53.14
CA LEU A 634 31.68 -36.75 53.21
C LEU A 634 32.34 -36.43 54.56
N GLN A 635 32.00 -35.30 55.18
CA GLN A 635 32.46 -34.99 56.54
C GLN A 635 31.90 -35.99 57.55
N SER A 636 30.60 -36.28 57.49
CA SER A 636 29.96 -37.30 58.35
C SER A 636 30.56 -38.70 58.15
N ASP A 637 30.83 -39.10 56.90
CA ASP A 637 31.49 -40.38 56.60
C ASP A 637 32.91 -40.45 57.17
N LEU A 638 33.64 -39.33 57.15
CA LEU A 638 35.01 -39.22 57.68
C LEU A 638 35.01 -39.23 59.22
N ASP A 639 34.10 -38.49 59.87
CA ASP A 639 33.90 -38.51 61.32
C ASP A 639 33.50 -39.91 61.81
N ASN A 640 32.64 -40.61 61.06
CA ASN A 640 32.26 -42.00 61.31
C ASN A 640 33.45 -42.96 61.16
N ALA A 641 34.28 -42.79 60.12
CA ALA A 641 35.47 -43.60 59.91
C ALA A 641 36.53 -43.38 61.00
N GLU A 642 36.74 -42.14 61.43
CA GLU A 642 37.63 -41.80 62.56
C GLU A 642 37.14 -42.42 63.87
N SER A 643 35.83 -42.34 64.14
CA SER A 643 35.17 -42.98 65.29
C SER A 643 35.38 -44.50 65.30
N VAL A 644 35.13 -45.18 64.16
CA VAL A 644 35.35 -46.63 64.01
C VAL A 644 36.83 -46.99 64.18
N GLN A 645 37.75 -46.16 63.68
CA GLN A 645 39.19 -46.37 63.86
C GLN A 645 39.61 -46.21 65.33
N ALA A 646 39.10 -45.20 66.04
CA ALA A 646 39.34 -44.99 67.47
C ALA A 646 38.79 -46.17 68.30
N ASP A 647 37.62 -46.69 67.95
CA ASP A 647 37.03 -47.88 68.56
C ASP A 647 37.87 -49.13 68.31
N PHE A 648 38.37 -49.34 67.09
CA PHE A 648 39.26 -50.45 66.76
C PHE A 648 40.59 -50.37 67.55
N VAL A 649 41.17 -49.18 67.70
CA VAL A 649 42.35 -48.96 68.55
C VAL A 649 42.04 -49.29 70.01
N ARG A 650 40.92 -48.80 70.56
CA ARG A 650 40.48 -49.09 71.94
C ARG A 650 40.25 -50.58 72.17
N LEU A 651 39.61 -51.27 71.23
CA LEU A 651 39.36 -52.72 71.26
C LEU A 651 40.67 -53.52 71.19
N SER A 652 41.59 -53.17 70.28
CA SER A 652 42.88 -53.87 70.14
C SER A 652 43.78 -53.70 71.37
N GLN A 653 43.83 -52.50 71.97
CA GLN A 653 44.51 -52.27 73.24
C GLN A 653 43.87 -53.07 74.39
N THR A 654 42.54 -53.09 74.48
CA THR A 654 41.81 -53.87 75.48
C THR A 654 42.12 -55.37 75.36
N LEU A 655 42.14 -55.89 74.13
CA LEU A 655 42.47 -57.28 73.84
C LEU A 655 43.93 -57.60 74.19
N GLN A 656 44.89 -56.71 73.87
CA GLN A 656 46.30 -56.88 74.27
C GLN A 656 46.45 -56.93 75.80
N VAL A 657 45.79 -56.05 76.54
CA VAL A 657 45.80 -56.07 78.02
C VAL A 657 45.17 -57.35 78.56
N GLN A 658 44.09 -57.85 77.96
CA GLN A 658 43.49 -59.13 78.35
C GLN A 658 44.41 -60.32 78.06
N LEU A 659 45.05 -60.37 76.89
CA LEU A 659 46.00 -61.43 76.52
C LEU A 659 47.23 -61.44 77.43
N GLU A 660 47.73 -60.27 77.81
CA GLU A 660 48.87 -60.16 78.73
C GLU A 660 48.49 -60.56 80.16
N ARG A 661 47.26 -60.23 80.61
CA ARG A 661 46.70 -60.76 81.87
C ARG A 661 46.57 -62.29 81.84
N PHE A 662 46.11 -62.87 80.73
CA PHE A 662 46.05 -64.33 80.56
C PHE A 662 47.45 -64.97 80.60
N ARG A 663 48.44 -64.39 79.92
CA ARG A 663 49.84 -64.87 79.98
C ARG A 663 50.42 -64.85 81.40
N GLN A 664 50.10 -63.83 82.19
CA GLN A 664 50.52 -63.75 83.60
C GLN A 664 49.77 -64.75 84.49
N GLN A 665 48.54 -65.15 84.13
CA GLN A 665 47.77 -66.18 84.86
C GLN A 665 48.11 -67.62 84.46
N GLU A 666 48.56 -67.88 83.23
CA GLU A 666 48.86 -69.24 82.74
C GLU A 666 50.29 -69.74 83.01
N HIS A 667 51.13 -68.95 83.68
CA HIS A 667 52.53 -69.32 83.91
C HIS A 667 52.75 -70.42 84.98
N GLU A 668 51.68 -70.92 85.60
CA GLU A 668 51.67 -72.13 86.43
C GLU A 668 50.76 -73.22 85.82
N LEU A 669 51.32 -74.06 84.95
CA LEU A 669 50.75 -75.38 84.62
C LEU A 669 50.91 -76.33 85.81
N ARG A 670 50.28 -75.99 86.93
CA ARG A 670 50.32 -76.78 88.16
C ARG A 670 49.45 -78.03 87.97
N TRP A 671 50.10 -79.19 87.92
CA TRP A 671 49.40 -80.47 88.05
C TRP A 671 48.72 -80.50 89.42
N VAL A 672 47.39 -80.52 89.42
CA VAL A 672 46.60 -80.52 90.66
C VAL A 672 46.47 -81.96 91.12
N ASP A 673 46.87 -82.28 92.35
CA ASP A 673 46.77 -83.65 92.82
C ASP A 673 45.28 -84.08 92.88
N PRO A 674 44.92 -85.29 92.42
CA PRO A 674 43.59 -85.86 92.61
C PRO A 674 43.04 -85.69 94.04
N ASP A 675 43.86 -85.86 95.07
CA ASP A 675 43.37 -85.86 96.46
C ASP A 675 42.95 -84.47 96.95
N ASP A 676 43.59 -83.40 96.45
CA ASP A 676 43.26 -81.99 96.77
C ASP A 676 41.90 -81.52 96.19
N VAL A 677 41.27 -82.32 95.30
CA VAL A 677 40.09 -81.89 94.54
C VAL A 677 38.82 -82.62 94.96
N ALA A 678 37.86 -81.87 95.51
CA ALA A 678 36.55 -82.38 95.92
C ALA A 678 35.52 -82.43 94.78
N THR A 679 35.65 -81.61 93.73
CA THR A 679 34.66 -81.44 92.65
C THR A 679 35.31 -81.40 91.26
N CYS A 680 34.61 -81.87 90.22
CA CYS A 680 35.11 -81.82 88.84
C CYS A 680 35.30 -80.37 88.34
N PHE A 681 36.48 -80.02 87.85
CA PHE A 681 36.79 -78.67 87.34
C PHE A 681 35.97 -78.21 86.11
N ALA A 682 35.18 -79.09 85.47
CA ALA A 682 34.35 -78.76 84.31
C ALA A 682 32.85 -78.71 84.62
N CYS A 683 32.33 -79.68 85.39
CA CYS A 683 30.90 -79.82 85.67
C CYS A 683 30.54 -79.69 87.17
N THR A 684 31.51 -79.30 88.01
CA THR A 684 31.42 -79.09 89.47
C THR A 684 30.86 -80.24 90.31
N THR A 685 30.57 -81.39 89.72
CA THR A 685 30.05 -82.59 90.41
C THR A 685 31.04 -83.10 91.46
N PRO A 686 30.60 -83.36 92.71
CA PRO A 686 31.49 -83.83 93.78
C PRO A 686 31.94 -85.29 93.58
N PHE A 687 33.19 -85.56 93.92
CA PHE A 687 33.79 -86.89 93.92
C PHE A 687 33.46 -87.62 95.22
N HIS A 688 32.72 -88.72 95.12
CA HIS A 688 32.38 -89.59 96.25
C HIS A 688 33.48 -90.66 96.45
N SER A 689 33.64 -91.18 97.67
CA SER A 689 34.66 -92.20 97.99
C SER A 689 34.57 -93.42 97.06
N GLY A 690 35.56 -93.59 96.18
CA GLY A 690 35.57 -94.60 95.10
C GLY A 690 35.42 -94.05 93.67
N SER A 691 35.13 -92.76 93.51
CA SER A 691 35.05 -92.09 92.20
C SER A 691 36.43 -91.94 91.57
N ARG A 692 36.60 -92.39 90.31
CA ARG A 692 37.84 -92.21 89.57
C ARG A 692 38.02 -90.73 89.16
N LYS A 693 38.93 -90.03 89.85
CA LYS A 693 39.44 -88.70 89.51
C LYS A 693 40.47 -88.81 88.38
N ILE A 694 40.42 -87.93 87.38
CA ILE A 694 41.31 -88.00 86.19
C ILE A 694 41.81 -86.59 85.83
N ASN A 695 43.13 -86.39 85.81
CA ASN A 695 43.72 -85.14 85.34
C ASN A 695 43.66 -84.98 83.82
N CYS A 696 43.42 -83.76 83.34
CA CYS A 696 43.64 -83.40 81.95
C CYS A 696 45.15 -83.25 81.70
N PRO A 697 45.76 -84.02 80.77
CA PRO A 697 47.19 -83.95 80.48
C PRO A 697 47.60 -82.66 79.74
N HIS A 698 46.65 -81.83 79.30
CA HIS A 698 46.96 -80.52 78.71
C HIS A 698 47.03 -79.40 79.77
N CYS A 699 46.10 -79.35 80.72
CA CYS A 699 45.96 -78.23 81.67
C CYS A 699 46.13 -78.62 83.15
N GLY A 700 46.47 -79.87 83.47
CA GLY A 700 46.76 -80.36 84.82
C GLY A 700 45.56 -80.50 85.77
N LYS A 701 44.39 -79.94 85.43
CA LYS A 701 43.19 -79.91 86.28
C LYS A 701 42.48 -81.27 86.36
N VAL A 702 41.81 -81.54 87.49
CA VAL A 702 41.13 -82.81 87.78
C VAL A 702 39.67 -82.78 87.32
N HIS A 703 39.26 -83.81 86.58
CA HIS A 703 37.93 -83.95 85.99
C HIS A 703 37.32 -85.34 86.25
N CYS A 704 36.00 -85.44 86.14
CA CYS A 704 35.30 -86.72 86.17
C CYS A 704 35.39 -87.43 84.81
N GLN A 705 35.10 -88.73 84.80
CA GLN A 705 35.22 -89.54 83.59
C GLN A 705 34.33 -89.09 82.42
N ASN A 706 33.15 -88.50 82.69
CA ASN A 706 32.29 -87.93 81.66
C ASN A 706 32.88 -86.66 81.00
N CYS A 707 33.62 -85.85 81.76
CA CYS A 707 34.31 -84.66 81.24
C CYS A 707 35.69 -84.98 80.63
N MET A 708 36.14 -86.24 80.68
CA MET A 708 37.39 -86.75 80.08
C MET A 708 37.11 -87.79 78.99
N LYS A 709 36.01 -87.60 78.27
CA LYS A 709 35.56 -88.47 77.15
C LYS A 709 36.31 -88.21 75.84
N ASN A 710 36.70 -86.96 75.61
CA ASN A 710 37.24 -86.50 74.33
C ASN A 710 38.75 -86.78 74.23
N THR A 711 39.22 -87.13 73.03
CA THR A 711 40.64 -87.44 72.76
C THR A 711 41.21 -86.53 71.68
N VAL A 712 42.46 -86.12 71.86
CA VAL A 712 43.24 -85.36 70.88
C VAL A 712 44.59 -86.03 70.64
N SER A 713 45.14 -85.88 69.44
CA SER A 713 46.51 -86.31 69.14
C SER A 713 47.49 -85.37 69.83
N SER A 714 48.32 -85.92 70.73
CA SER A 714 49.27 -85.17 71.55
C SER A 714 50.70 -85.68 71.36
N GLY A 715 51.64 -84.73 71.37
CA GLY A 715 53.07 -84.95 71.20
C GLY A 715 53.52 -85.30 69.76
N PRO A 716 54.84 -85.30 69.47
CA PRO A 716 55.37 -85.49 68.12
C PRO A 716 55.06 -86.86 67.48
N SER A 717 54.67 -87.84 68.29
CA SER A 717 54.31 -89.20 67.83
C SER A 717 52.80 -89.42 67.66
N GLY A 718 51.98 -88.36 67.72
CA GLY A 718 50.55 -88.42 67.41
C GLY A 718 49.73 -89.33 68.35
N ARG A 719 50.15 -89.50 69.60
CA ARG A 719 49.47 -90.39 70.55
C ARG A 719 48.14 -89.79 71.00
N LEU A 720 47.06 -90.57 70.97
CA LEU A 720 45.75 -90.13 71.43
C LEU A 720 45.74 -90.00 72.96
N ALA A 721 45.59 -88.78 73.45
CA ALA A 721 45.44 -88.45 74.86
C ALA A 721 44.02 -87.95 75.14
N ARG A 722 43.41 -88.42 76.24
CA ARG A 722 42.12 -87.88 76.71
C ARG A 722 42.34 -86.50 77.34
N VAL A 723 41.48 -85.53 77.00
CA VAL A 723 41.53 -84.16 77.53
C VAL A 723 40.13 -83.69 77.91
N CYS A 724 40.03 -82.64 78.72
CA CYS A 724 38.76 -82.05 79.07
C CYS A 724 38.15 -81.25 77.91
N ASP A 725 36.84 -81.01 77.95
CA ASP A 725 36.09 -80.42 76.83
C ASP A 725 36.64 -79.05 76.37
N VAL A 726 37.07 -78.19 77.30
CA VAL A 726 37.74 -76.91 76.98
C VAL A 726 39.05 -77.14 76.23
N CYS A 727 39.91 -78.02 76.75
CA CYS A 727 41.18 -78.41 76.11
C CYS A 727 40.97 -79.10 74.76
N HIS A 728 39.87 -79.82 74.57
CA HIS A 728 39.49 -80.39 73.27
C HIS A 728 39.21 -79.28 72.25
N THR A 729 38.45 -78.23 72.61
CA THR A 729 38.20 -77.09 71.70
C THR A 729 39.46 -76.26 71.41
N LEU A 730 40.42 -76.20 72.33
CA LEU A 730 41.69 -75.47 72.13
C LEU A 730 42.71 -76.24 71.28
N LEU A 731 42.77 -77.57 71.44
CA LEU A 731 43.75 -78.41 70.73
C LEU A 731 43.24 -78.99 69.40
N ASN A 732 41.93 -79.08 69.19
CA ASN A 732 41.34 -79.65 67.98
C ASN A 732 40.81 -78.57 67.03
N LYS A 733 41.59 -78.26 65.97
CA LYS A 733 41.31 -77.19 64.99
C LYS A 733 39.98 -77.33 64.22
N HIS A 734 39.32 -78.49 64.27
CA HIS A 734 38.06 -78.75 63.55
C HIS A 734 36.82 -78.71 64.45
N VAL A 735 36.96 -78.24 65.69
CA VAL A 735 35.86 -78.09 66.65
C VAL A 735 35.61 -76.60 66.85
N ALA A 736 34.35 -76.18 66.78
CA ALA A 736 34.00 -74.79 67.07
C ALA A 736 34.43 -74.42 68.51
N PRO A 737 34.98 -73.22 68.75
CA PRO A 737 35.44 -72.84 70.08
C PRO A 737 34.28 -72.87 71.08
N TYR A 738 34.59 -73.13 72.36
CA TYR A 738 33.61 -73.32 73.43
C TYR A 738 32.56 -72.19 73.57
N PHE A 739 32.87 -70.99 73.08
CA PHE A 739 31.98 -69.82 73.05
C PHE A 739 30.93 -69.83 71.90
N SER A 740 30.89 -70.85 71.05
CA SER A 740 29.98 -70.93 69.90
C SER A 740 28.67 -71.72 70.15
N THR A 741 28.43 -72.23 71.37
CA THR A 741 27.10 -72.76 71.75
C THR A 741 26.27 -71.65 72.38
N GLY A 742 25.17 -71.28 71.72
CA GLY A 742 24.55 -69.96 71.85
C GLY A 742 23.85 -69.61 73.17
N LEU A 743 23.72 -68.29 73.37
CA LEU A 743 22.67 -67.70 74.20
C LEU A 743 21.29 -68.04 73.61
N PRO A 744 20.25 -68.28 74.43
CA PRO A 744 18.90 -68.48 73.93
C PRO A 744 18.27 -67.16 73.48
N ASP A 745 17.67 -67.13 72.29
CA ASP A 745 16.82 -66.02 71.83
C ASP A 745 15.54 -65.93 72.69
N PRO A 746 15.24 -64.77 73.31
CA PRO A 746 13.96 -64.54 73.97
C PRO A 746 12.98 -63.82 73.03
N ASN A 747 12.15 -64.62 72.35
CA ASN A 747 10.77 -64.30 71.96
C ASN A 747 10.42 -62.97 71.25
N SER A 748 10.16 -63.09 69.95
CA SER A 748 8.86 -62.83 69.29
C SER A 748 8.16 -61.45 69.33
N ASN A 749 7.76 -60.99 68.14
CA ASN A 749 6.67 -60.04 67.81
C ASN A 749 6.91 -58.57 68.26
N THR A 750 6.57 -57.51 67.52
CA THR A 750 5.45 -57.33 66.55
C THR A 750 5.76 -56.21 65.53
N HIS A 751 5.07 -56.20 64.38
CA HIS A 751 5.02 -55.14 63.33
C HIS A 751 4.49 -53.75 63.82
N PRO A 752 4.42 -52.67 62.99
CA PRO A 752 4.80 -52.48 61.56
C PRO A 752 5.64 -51.21 61.23
N GLY A 753 6.08 -51.04 59.96
CA GLY A 753 6.55 -49.75 59.44
C GLY A 753 7.21 -49.81 58.05
N HIS A 754 6.72 -48.98 57.10
CA HIS A 754 7.28 -48.66 55.77
C HIS A 754 8.74 -48.13 55.82
N ASP A 755 9.56 -48.04 54.75
CA ASP A 755 9.22 -47.92 53.31
C ASP A 755 10.38 -48.25 52.33
N SER A 756 10.06 -48.23 51.02
CA SER A 756 10.92 -47.88 49.87
C SER A 756 12.11 -48.76 49.41
N SER A 757 11.79 -49.59 48.40
CA SER A 757 12.31 -49.49 47.02
C SER A 757 13.82 -49.59 46.68
N ARG A 758 14.10 -50.70 45.97
CA ARG A 758 15.03 -50.84 44.81
C ARG A 758 15.06 -49.57 43.91
N LEU A 759 16.12 -49.26 43.14
CA LEU A 759 16.98 -50.18 42.36
C LEU A 759 18.33 -49.55 41.95
N SER A 760 19.33 -50.42 41.74
CA SER A 760 20.63 -50.08 41.17
C SER A 760 20.60 -49.86 39.64
N ARG A 761 21.26 -48.78 39.18
CA ARG A 761 22.42 -48.77 38.25
C ARG A 761 22.18 -49.31 36.81
N ALA A 762 22.08 -48.45 35.77
CA ALA A 762 23.17 -47.86 34.94
C ALA A 762 23.89 -48.88 34.01
N ASN A 763 24.47 -48.57 32.84
CA ASN A 763 24.78 -47.30 32.14
C ASN A 763 25.14 -47.60 30.65
N SER A 764 25.16 -46.60 29.75
CA SER A 764 25.84 -46.48 28.40
C SER A 764 24.92 -45.73 27.42
N SER A 765 25.35 -44.85 26.49
CA SER A 765 26.64 -44.68 25.78
C SER A 765 26.86 -43.17 25.51
N ASN A 766 28.00 -42.55 25.80
CA ASN A 766 29.22 -42.44 24.98
C ASN A 766 29.02 -42.11 23.47
N THR A 767 29.51 -40.95 23.04
CA THR A 767 29.57 -40.49 21.63
C THR A 767 30.91 -39.79 21.35
N GLN A 768 31.45 -40.01 20.16
CA GLN A 768 32.62 -39.35 19.57
C GLN A 768 32.57 -39.56 18.04
N PRO A 769 33.34 -38.85 17.20
CA PRO A 769 33.42 -37.40 17.02
C PRO A 769 33.14 -36.98 15.54
N GLN A 770 32.98 -35.68 15.25
CA GLN A 770 33.51 -35.07 14.01
C GLN A 770 33.52 -33.53 14.02
N SER A 771 34.43 -32.96 13.22
CA SER A 771 34.80 -31.55 13.04
C SER A 771 34.03 -30.94 11.82
N PRO A 772 34.25 -29.68 11.33
CA PRO A 772 35.34 -28.73 11.63
C PRO A 772 35.02 -27.20 11.62
N SER A 773 36.06 -26.41 11.94
CA SER A 773 36.40 -25.08 11.40
C SER A 773 35.36 -23.94 11.28
N SER A 774 35.59 -22.86 12.03
CA SER A 774 35.87 -21.55 11.40
C SER A 774 36.65 -20.61 12.33
N VAL A 775 37.74 -20.03 11.81
CA VAL A 775 38.45 -18.89 12.40
C VAL A 775 38.37 -17.75 11.39
N THR A 776 37.98 -16.55 11.81
CA THR A 776 38.19 -15.32 11.06
C THR A 776 38.99 -14.31 11.92
N PRO A 777 40.03 -13.67 11.37
CA PRO A 777 40.88 -12.75 12.13
C PRO A 777 40.45 -11.27 11.99
N ARG A 778 41.00 -10.42 12.87
CA ARG A 778 40.86 -8.96 12.85
C ARG A 778 41.69 -8.28 11.76
N ASN A 779 41.11 -7.24 11.16
CA ASN A 779 41.69 -5.96 10.69
C ASN A 779 43.01 -5.95 9.88
N LYS A 780 42.94 -5.46 8.62
CA LYS A 780 43.35 -4.08 8.23
C LYS A 780 43.46 -3.91 6.70
N SER A 781 42.63 -3.04 6.13
CA SER A 781 42.98 -1.97 5.17
C SER A 781 41.73 -1.14 4.93
#